data_AF-A0A8H7FRZ1-F1
#
_entry.id   AF-A0A8H7FRZ1-F1
#
_cell.length_a   1.000
_cell.length_b   1.000
_cell.length_c   1.000
_cell.angle_alpha   90.00
_cell.angle_beta   90.00
_cell.angle_gamma   90.00
#
_symmetry.space_group_name_H-M   'P 1'
#
loop_
_entity.id
_entity.type
_entity.pdbx_description
1 polymer ?
#
loop_
_entity_poly.entity_id
_entity_poly.type
_entity_poly.pdbx_seq_one_letter_code
_entity_poly.pdbx_strand_id
1 'polypeptide(L)'
;MGGAGHLFSSLLIFSWDNLLVLGNLLTPKKKAGLVMPEGHPGFGGQWPEYIAAQQGDSRSACPGLNALANHGIFPHDGRQIPFAELTRQLQKAYNFSSSFSLFLSRFVAKFLERDYKTGAFDLQELNKHNIIERDGSFARQDAYFEPDQSKIDADLVELYLSSATGKDKDGKPVITYSDASRVFSQRMADSKAHNPEYSNRLKQRIFGYQNAGGMQLIWEGKVEFLRPLLLEERLVDGWLPLNRQRFGLTMGTFNFAGWRIAARVKTVPPTATPVSPNVEPESSEELINNQPESVFVRRSPNSNAGPTQNALKKGKGKQPQATSEVSFSPTQISALEARLDLLTHLGYTVVALNQTIHKKIDPKTHVDTLGPLLDKLRKRQGVLLLKRLTIVLDEDSEKGFGLTNGNLNLVQPYDLLSLLPTTATTFSLACLTHSLPSQLTTHIITLPLTLPRLPFHLKHTLVRTAIKNGAVFEICYSGALGGEGDALIGSEGGTGAKRNWWAAAREVVRVTKGKGIIVSGGVNSEPEYRAPKDIGNIICLLGLAQNLAHDASTTTAKSLVLRAQTRKTYRAVLSEPKVVIPKPVLIMSDPEAAPPSAQELHTEASPTSSSAGQKRPREETLIVASTDKEIPNEGARKKKKKQA
;
A
#
# COMPACT_ATOMS: atom_id res chain seq x y z
N MET A 1 -18.47 -5.89 12.44
CA MET A 1 -18.37 -4.97 13.61
C MET A 1 -16.93 -4.50 13.90
N GLY A 2 -15.99 -4.44 12.94
CA GLY A 2 -14.55 -4.26 13.26
C GLY A 2 -13.97 -2.84 13.27
N GLY A 3 -14.58 -1.83 12.62
CA GLY A 3 -13.92 -0.53 12.44
C GLY A 3 -13.84 0.35 13.70
N ALA A 4 -14.93 0.44 14.47
CA ALA A 4 -15.02 1.33 15.63
C ALA A 4 -14.21 0.83 16.84
N GLY A 5 -14.23 -0.48 17.11
CA GLY A 5 -13.48 -1.08 18.22
C GLY A 5 -11.97 -0.97 18.05
N HIS A 6 -11.46 -1.05 16.82
CA HIS A 6 -10.03 -0.86 16.53
C HIS A 6 -9.58 0.57 16.74
N LEU A 7 -10.34 1.56 16.25
CA LEU A 7 -10.02 2.97 16.44
C LEU A 7 -10.00 3.33 17.93
N PHE A 8 -10.99 2.86 18.68
CA PHE A 8 -11.08 3.05 20.13
C PHE A 8 -9.90 2.41 20.88
N SER A 9 -9.50 1.18 20.50
CA SER A 9 -8.36 0.50 21.12
C SER A 9 -7.02 1.21 20.86
N SER A 10 -6.81 1.76 19.66
CA SER A 10 -5.60 2.52 19.33
C SER A 10 -5.56 3.85 20.07
N LEU A 11 -6.68 4.58 20.12
CA LEU A 11 -6.80 5.83 20.89
C LEU A 11 -6.44 5.61 22.36
N LEU A 12 -6.97 4.55 22.99
CA LEU A 12 -6.65 4.22 24.39
C LEU A 12 -5.15 3.96 24.61
N ILE A 13 -4.49 3.22 23.72
CA ILE A 13 -3.05 2.93 23.84
C ILE A 13 -2.23 4.22 23.69
N PHE A 14 -2.58 5.11 22.76
CA PHE A 14 -1.89 6.39 22.61
C PHE A 14 -2.14 7.33 23.80
N SER A 15 -3.35 7.39 24.33
CA SER A 15 -3.65 8.15 25.55
C SER A 15 -2.86 7.62 26.74
N TRP A 16 -2.78 6.29 26.90
CA TRP A 16 -1.95 5.66 27.93
C TRP A 16 -0.47 5.99 27.75
N ASP A 17 0.06 5.91 26.52
CA ASP A 17 1.47 6.24 26.26
C ASP A 17 1.80 7.70 26.63
N ASN A 18 0.91 8.65 26.34
CA ASN A 18 1.07 10.05 26.75
C ASN A 18 1.10 10.21 28.28
N LEU A 19 0.27 9.46 29.02
CA LEU A 19 0.33 9.45 30.48
C LEU A 19 1.67 8.89 30.99
N LEU A 20 2.21 7.85 30.36
CA LEU A 20 3.52 7.32 30.72
C LEU A 20 4.67 8.29 30.36
N VAL A 21 4.56 9.05 29.27
CA VAL A 21 5.49 10.13 28.93
C VAL A 21 5.50 11.18 30.05
N LEU A 22 4.33 11.66 30.45
CA LEU A 22 4.20 12.62 31.56
C LEU A 22 4.73 12.03 32.88
N GLY A 23 4.38 10.78 33.18
CA GLY A 23 4.89 10.07 34.35
C GLY A 23 6.42 9.96 34.35
N ASN A 24 7.03 9.67 33.21
CA ASN A 24 8.49 9.63 33.07
C ASN A 24 9.16 11.00 33.22
N LEU A 25 8.48 12.09 32.86
CA LEU A 25 8.98 13.45 33.08
C LEU A 25 8.90 13.86 34.56
N LEU A 26 7.89 13.37 35.29
CA LEU A 26 7.63 13.73 36.68
C LEU A 26 8.29 12.78 37.71
N THR A 27 8.86 11.66 37.28
CA THR A 27 9.45 10.66 38.18
C THR A 27 10.96 10.49 37.98
N PRO A 28 11.71 10.18 39.06
CA PRO A 28 13.14 9.93 38.92
C PRO A 28 13.42 8.66 38.11
N LYS A 29 14.52 8.69 37.35
CA LYS A 29 15.02 7.53 36.59
C LYS A 29 15.34 6.35 37.52
N LYS A 30 15.21 5.13 37.01
CA LYS A 30 15.67 3.91 37.69
C LYS A 30 17.19 3.97 37.95
N LYS A 31 17.64 3.34 39.03
CA LYS A 31 19.08 3.10 39.26
C LYS A 31 19.62 2.18 38.16
N ALA A 32 20.87 2.37 37.73
CA ALA A 32 21.43 1.69 36.57
C ALA A 32 21.30 0.16 36.64
N GLY A 33 21.61 -0.45 37.80
CA GLY A 33 21.49 -1.91 38.00
C GLY A 33 20.07 -2.44 38.22
N LEU A 34 19.04 -1.58 38.29
CA LEU A 34 17.66 -1.95 38.63
C LEU A 34 16.67 -1.69 37.47
N VAL A 35 17.19 -1.60 36.25
CA VAL A 35 16.36 -1.37 35.06
C VAL A 35 15.56 -2.62 34.73
N MET A 36 16.26 -3.75 34.70
CA MET A 36 15.67 -5.10 34.63
C MET A 36 15.16 -5.53 36.01
N PRO A 37 14.04 -6.28 36.07
CA PRO A 37 13.53 -6.81 37.33
C PRO A 37 14.43 -7.93 37.85
N GLU A 38 14.52 -8.04 39.18
CA GLU A 38 15.24 -9.12 39.84
C GLU A 38 14.69 -10.50 39.42
N GLY A 39 15.58 -11.46 39.20
CA GLY A 39 15.25 -12.81 38.73
C GLY A 39 14.95 -12.93 37.23
N HIS A 40 15.01 -11.84 36.45
CA HIS A 40 14.91 -11.90 34.98
C HIS A 40 16.30 -12.10 34.34
N PRO A 41 16.41 -12.90 33.25
CA PRO A 41 17.63 -13.03 32.46
C PRO A 41 18.17 -11.68 31.97
N GLY A 42 19.39 -11.32 32.36
CA GLY A 42 19.98 -10.00 32.12
C GLY A 42 20.03 -9.09 33.37
N PHE A 43 19.40 -9.47 34.48
CA PHE A 43 19.50 -8.72 35.74
C PHE A 43 20.97 -8.57 36.16
N GLY A 44 21.37 -7.36 36.58
CA GLY A 44 22.78 -7.05 36.88
C GLY A 44 23.72 -7.07 35.67
N GLY A 45 23.19 -7.20 34.44
CA GLY A 45 23.97 -7.32 33.21
C GLY A 45 24.45 -8.74 32.95
N GLN A 46 23.90 -9.75 33.61
CA GLN A 46 24.25 -11.15 33.43
C GLN A 46 23.25 -11.81 32.49
N TRP A 47 23.67 -12.09 31.26
CA TRP A 47 22.80 -12.71 30.27
C TRP A 47 22.96 -14.23 30.28
N PRO A 48 21.92 -15.00 29.89
CA PRO A 48 22.11 -16.43 29.65
C PRO A 48 23.22 -16.67 28.63
N GLU A 49 23.76 -17.87 28.60
CA GLU A 49 24.78 -18.25 27.63
C GLU A 49 24.34 -17.91 26.20
N TYR A 50 25.23 -17.25 25.46
CA TYR A 50 25.01 -16.95 24.06
C TYR A 50 25.27 -18.19 23.22
N ILE A 51 24.29 -18.56 22.41
CA ILE A 51 24.43 -19.58 21.37
C ILE A 51 24.16 -18.89 20.03
N ALA A 52 25.07 -19.04 19.08
CA ALA A 52 24.86 -18.50 17.73
C ALA A 52 23.72 -19.26 17.03
N ALA A 53 22.95 -18.56 16.20
CA ALA A 53 21.87 -19.16 15.43
C ALA A 53 22.40 -20.27 14.50
N GLN A 54 21.71 -21.40 14.48
CA GLN A 54 22.06 -22.56 13.68
C GLN A 54 21.29 -22.56 12.35
N GLN A 55 21.74 -23.41 11.42
CA GLN A 55 21.04 -23.60 10.15
C GLN A 55 19.62 -24.12 10.39
N GLY A 56 18.61 -23.36 9.98
CA GLY A 56 17.19 -23.70 10.14
C GLY A 56 16.46 -22.90 11.24
N ASP A 57 17.23 -22.23 12.11
CA ASP A 57 16.69 -21.29 13.09
C ASP A 57 16.11 -20.06 12.40
N SER A 58 14.99 -19.59 12.92
CA SER A 58 14.29 -18.41 12.42
C SER A 58 14.92 -17.14 12.99
N ARG A 59 15.36 -16.23 12.11
CA ARG A 59 15.93 -14.92 12.48
C ARG A 59 15.37 -13.82 11.57
N SER A 60 15.37 -12.59 12.08
CA SER A 60 14.79 -11.42 11.45
C SER A 60 15.82 -10.32 11.13
N ALA A 61 15.41 -9.24 10.48
CA ALA A 61 16.21 -8.03 10.32
C ALA A 61 16.38 -7.23 11.64
N CYS A 62 15.73 -7.65 12.73
CA CYS A 62 15.80 -6.98 14.02
C CYS A 62 16.87 -7.62 14.94
N PRO A 63 18.02 -6.96 15.15
CA PRO A 63 19.11 -7.55 15.94
C PRO A 63 18.72 -7.76 17.41
N GLY A 64 17.86 -6.90 17.97
CA GLY A 64 17.39 -7.05 19.35
C GLY A 64 16.57 -8.33 19.57
N LEU A 65 15.58 -8.60 18.71
CA LEU A 65 14.75 -9.79 18.88
C LEU A 65 15.53 -11.08 18.62
N ASN A 66 16.43 -11.05 17.64
CA ASN A 66 17.32 -12.17 17.37
C ASN A 66 18.26 -12.45 18.55
N ALA A 67 18.77 -11.42 19.21
CA ALA A 67 19.61 -11.59 20.40
C ALA A 67 18.85 -12.26 21.55
N LEU A 68 17.57 -11.93 21.75
CA LEU A 68 16.75 -12.63 22.75
C LEU A 68 16.61 -14.13 22.44
N ALA A 69 16.55 -14.53 21.16
CA ALA A 69 16.55 -15.96 20.79
C ALA A 69 17.94 -16.60 20.97
N ASN A 70 19.02 -15.91 20.59
CA ASN A 70 20.40 -16.40 20.76
C ASN A 70 20.77 -16.61 22.24
N HIS A 71 20.14 -15.87 23.17
CA HIS A 71 20.28 -16.05 24.61
C HIS A 71 19.17 -16.93 25.24
N GLY A 72 18.36 -17.63 24.45
CA GLY A 72 17.31 -18.52 24.97
C GLY A 72 16.19 -17.83 25.77
N ILE A 73 16.07 -16.51 25.66
CA ILE A 73 14.98 -15.72 26.28
C ILE A 73 13.70 -15.90 25.47
N PHE A 74 13.83 -15.98 24.15
CA PHE A 74 12.85 -16.63 23.28
C PHE A 74 13.29 -18.08 23.01
N PRO A 75 12.38 -18.95 22.50
CA PRO A 75 12.79 -20.20 21.87
C PRO A 75 14.00 -19.97 20.97
N HIS A 76 15.06 -20.76 21.17
CA HIS A 76 16.33 -20.53 20.49
C HIS A 76 16.21 -20.68 18.97
N ASP A 77 15.36 -21.60 18.52
CA ASP A 77 14.99 -21.78 17.11
C ASP A 77 14.24 -20.56 16.53
N GLY A 78 13.85 -19.58 17.35
CA GLY A 78 13.16 -18.36 16.94
C GLY A 78 11.74 -18.59 16.42
N ARG A 79 11.14 -19.76 16.72
CA ARG A 79 9.82 -20.16 16.21
C ARG A 79 8.75 -20.14 17.28
N GLN A 80 7.50 -20.01 16.84
CA GLN A 80 6.31 -20.11 17.68
C GLN A 80 6.36 -19.21 18.94
N ILE A 81 6.89 -18.00 18.80
CA ILE A 81 6.99 -17.02 19.87
C ILE A 81 5.60 -16.41 20.12
N PRO A 82 4.97 -16.61 21.30
CA PRO A 82 3.66 -16.02 21.58
C PRO A 82 3.72 -14.48 21.58
N PHE A 83 2.71 -13.79 21.07
CA PHE A 83 2.72 -12.30 21.07
C PHE A 83 2.72 -11.70 22.48
N ALA A 84 2.11 -12.39 23.45
CA ALA A 84 2.19 -12.02 24.86
C ALA A 84 3.63 -12.12 25.41
N GLU A 85 4.40 -13.08 24.91
CA GLU A 85 5.81 -13.25 25.28
C GLU A 85 6.66 -12.10 24.75
N LEU A 86 6.46 -11.73 23.48
CA LEU A 86 7.08 -10.55 22.90
C LEU A 86 6.80 -9.29 23.75
N THR A 87 5.55 -9.07 24.14
CA THR A 87 5.16 -7.93 25.00
C THR A 87 5.89 -7.94 26.34
N ARG A 88 6.07 -9.11 26.93
CA ARG A 88 6.72 -9.27 28.24
C ARG A 88 8.23 -9.03 28.14
N GLN A 89 8.88 -9.62 27.15
CA GLN A 89 10.33 -9.54 27.01
C GLN A 89 10.81 -8.16 26.57
N LEU A 90 10.07 -7.46 25.71
CA LEU A 90 10.38 -6.05 25.39
C LEU A 90 10.39 -5.15 26.64
N GLN A 91 9.44 -5.35 27.56
CA GLN A 91 9.37 -4.60 28.81
C GLN A 91 10.50 -4.95 29.76
N LYS A 92 10.82 -6.25 29.88
CA LYS A 92 11.84 -6.70 30.85
C LYS A 92 13.25 -6.46 30.32
N ALA A 93 13.58 -7.03 29.16
CA ALA A 93 14.94 -7.03 28.60
C ALA A 93 15.38 -5.66 28.07
N TYR A 94 14.48 -4.85 27.51
CA TYR A 94 14.82 -3.54 26.91
C TYR A 94 14.19 -2.35 27.63
N ASN A 95 13.50 -2.58 28.75
CA ASN A 95 12.79 -1.55 29.51
C ASN A 95 11.85 -0.71 28.61
N PHE A 96 11.13 -1.34 27.68
CA PHE A 96 10.06 -0.66 26.93
C PHE A 96 8.86 -0.41 27.85
N SER A 97 8.10 0.64 27.57
CA SER A 97 6.86 0.88 28.32
C SER A 97 5.83 -0.20 28.02
N SER A 98 4.89 -0.39 28.94
CA SER A 98 3.77 -1.32 28.75
C SER A 98 2.92 -0.95 27.53
N SER A 99 2.68 0.34 27.30
CA SER A 99 1.97 0.85 26.12
C SER A 99 2.71 0.52 24.82
N PHE A 100 4.02 0.77 24.76
CA PHE A 100 4.80 0.57 23.55
C PHE A 100 4.95 -0.91 23.21
N SER A 101 5.24 -1.73 24.22
CA SER A 101 5.40 -3.18 24.05
C SER A 101 4.09 -3.82 23.57
N LEU A 102 2.96 -3.43 24.16
CA LEU A 102 1.65 -3.92 23.72
C LEU A 102 1.31 -3.44 22.30
N PHE A 103 1.64 -2.20 21.96
CA PHE A 103 1.43 -1.67 20.61
C PHE A 103 2.22 -2.46 19.58
N LEU A 104 3.51 -2.69 19.80
CA LEU A 104 4.37 -3.44 18.88
C LEU A 104 3.85 -4.86 18.69
N SER A 105 3.60 -5.60 19.76
CA SER A 105 3.13 -6.98 19.64
C SER A 105 1.76 -7.10 18.98
N ARG A 106 0.83 -6.16 19.24
CA ARG A 106 -0.47 -6.12 18.53
C ARG A 106 -0.32 -5.71 17.07
N PHE A 107 0.63 -4.84 16.75
CA PHE A 107 0.97 -4.51 15.37
C PHE A 107 1.51 -5.76 14.64
N VAL A 108 2.40 -6.52 15.29
CA VAL A 108 2.93 -7.78 14.76
C VAL A 108 1.80 -8.79 14.50
N ALA A 109 1.00 -9.08 15.52
CA ALA A 109 -0.14 -9.99 15.40
C ALA A 109 -1.10 -9.59 14.27
N LYS A 110 -1.38 -8.29 14.16
CA LYS A 110 -2.29 -7.77 13.13
C LYS A 110 -1.72 -7.92 11.72
N PHE A 111 -0.44 -7.62 11.50
CA PHE A 111 0.11 -7.72 10.13
C PHE A 111 0.26 -9.18 9.69
N LEU A 112 0.45 -10.11 10.64
CA LEU A 112 0.45 -11.56 10.41
C LEU A 112 -0.96 -12.17 10.37
N GLU A 113 -2.00 -11.36 10.61
CA GLU A 113 -3.40 -11.80 10.64
C GLU A 113 -3.66 -12.91 11.69
N ARG A 114 -3.01 -12.80 12.86
CA ARG A 114 -3.15 -13.73 13.99
C ARG A 114 -3.75 -13.05 15.21
N ASP A 115 -4.37 -13.83 16.09
CA ASP A 115 -4.88 -13.31 17.37
C ASP A 115 -3.73 -13.01 18.34
N TYR A 116 -3.79 -11.86 19.02
CA TYR A 116 -2.75 -11.45 19.96
C TYR A 116 -2.66 -12.35 21.21
N LYS A 117 -3.79 -12.89 21.68
CA LYS A 117 -3.82 -13.66 22.95
C LYS A 117 -3.38 -15.10 22.74
N THR A 118 -3.80 -15.72 21.63
CA THR A 118 -3.56 -17.15 21.38
C THR A 118 -2.54 -17.43 20.27
N GLY A 119 -2.19 -16.41 19.48
CA GLY A 119 -1.27 -16.56 18.36
C GLY A 119 0.20 -16.46 18.74
N ALA A 120 1.03 -16.98 17.85
CA ALA A 120 2.48 -16.95 17.91
C ALA A 120 3.07 -16.60 16.54
N PHE A 121 4.37 -16.34 16.47
CA PHE A 121 5.09 -16.06 15.22
C PHE A 121 6.53 -16.56 15.22
N ASP A 122 7.05 -16.77 14.01
CA ASP A 122 8.46 -17.06 13.77
C ASP A 122 9.19 -15.75 13.42
N LEU A 123 10.42 -15.55 13.90
CA LEU A 123 11.15 -14.28 13.73
C LEU A 123 11.30 -13.86 12.26
N GLN A 124 11.59 -14.80 11.37
CA GLN A 124 11.76 -14.53 9.93
C GLN A 124 10.49 -13.95 9.28
N GLU A 125 9.30 -14.15 9.84
CA GLU A 125 8.06 -13.55 9.33
C GLU A 125 8.06 -12.02 9.46
N LEU A 126 8.94 -11.45 10.30
CA LEU A 126 9.16 -10.00 10.40
C LEU A 126 9.95 -9.43 9.21
N ASN A 127 10.60 -10.27 8.38
CA ASN A 127 11.39 -9.86 7.22
C ASN A 127 10.54 -9.50 6.00
N LYS A 128 9.22 -9.37 6.15
CA LYS A 128 8.33 -9.05 5.04
C LYS A 128 8.69 -7.67 4.49
N HIS A 129 9.37 -7.70 3.34
CA HIS A 129 9.85 -6.52 2.64
C HIS A 129 8.71 -5.53 2.41
N ASN A 130 9.01 -4.26 2.62
CA ASN A 130 8.08 -3.14 2.53
C ASN A 130 6.99 -3.03 3.63
N ILE A 131 6.97 -3.90 4.65
CA ILE A 131 6.12 -3.74 5.86
C ILE A 131 6.95 -3.29 7.06
N ILE A 132 7.95 -4.08 7.44
CA ILE A 132 8.87 -3.82 8.57
C ILE A 132 10.29 -3.66 8.02
N GLU A 133 10.73 -4.61 7.19
CA GLU A 133 12.02 -4.57 6.49
C GLU A 133 12.01 -3.52 5.34
N ARG A 134 13.18 -2.91 5.10
CA ARG A 134 13.40 -1.80 4.16
C ARG A 134 14.83 -1.76 3.60
N ASP A 135 14.94 -1.22 2.39
CA ASP A 135 16.21 -0.87 1.74
C ASP A 135 16.99 0.24 2.45
N GLY A 136 18.28 0.39 2.17
CA GLY A 136 19.15 1.40 2.77
C GLY A 136 19.31 1.21 4.28
N SER A 137 19.34 -0.04 4.74
CA SER A 137 19.73 -0.41 6.10
C SER A 137 21.22 -0.15 6.32
N PHE A 138 21.61 0.05 7.58
CA PHE A 138 23.01 0.19 8.01
C PHE A 138 23.64 -1.14 8.44
N ALA A 139 22.87 -2.23 8.42
CA ALA A 139 23.35 -3.54 8.88
C ALA A 139 22.95 -4.71 7.97
N ARG A 140 22.15 -4.44 6.93
CA ARG A 140 21.67 -5.44 5.96
C ARG A 140 21.75 -4.85 4.56
N GLN A 141 22.02 -5.70 3.57
CA GLN A 141 21.86 -5.31 2.17
C GLN A 141 20.39 -5.16 1.82
N ASP A 142 20.12 -4.43 0.75
CA ASP A 142 18.76 -4.32 0.21
C ASP A 142 18.25 -5.71 -0.22
N ALA A 143 16.95 -5.94 -0.07
CA ALA A 143 16.33 -7.24 -0.38
C ALA A 143 16.52 -7.66 -1.85
N TYR A 144 16.77 -6.70 -2.74
CA TYR A 144 17.13 -6.93 -4.12
C TYR A 144 18.45 -7.69 -4.28
N PHE A 145 19.46 -7.37 -3.47
CA PHE A 145 20.79 -8.02 -3.52
C PHE A 145 20.86 -9.26 -2.61
N GLU A 146 20.22 -9.20 -1.44
CA GLU A 146 20.15 -10.31 -0.51
C GLU A 146 18.70 -10.49 -0.01
N PRO A 147 17.92 -11.41 -0.60
CA PRO A 147 16.54 -11.63 -0.20
C PRO A 147 16.39 -12.15 1.24
N ASP A 148 17.40 -12.85 1.78
CA ASP A 148 17.38 -13.32 3.15
C ASP A 148 17.87 -12.25 4.12
N GLN A 149 16.92 -11.44 4.58
CA GLN A 149 17.17 -10.31 5.48
C GLN A 149 17.52 -10.71 6.92
N SER A 150 17.65 -12.00 7.21
CA SER A 150 18.30 -12.47 8.44
C SER A 150 19.83 -12.34 8.39
N LYS A 151 20.41 -12.31 7.19
CA LYS A 151 21.86 -12.19 7.00
C LYS A 151 22.34 -10.79 7.31
N ILE A 152 23.37 -10.71 8.14
CA ILE A 152 24.04 -9.47 8.52
C ILE A 152 25.09 -9.15 7.46
N ASP A 153 25.13 -7.89 7.04
CA ASP A 153 26.22 -7.40 6.21
C ASP A 153 27.28 -6.76 7.10
N ALA A 154 28.40 -7.46 7.29
CA ALA A 154 29.47 -7.03 8.18
C ALA A 154 30.11 -5.70 7.73
N ASP A 155 30.29 -5.49 6.43
CA ASP A 155 30.92 -4.28 5.89
C ASP A 155 30.04 -3.05 6.14
N LEU A 156 28.73 -3.17 5.98
CA LEU A 156 27.78 -2.10 6.31
C LEU A 156 27.77 -1.79 7.81
N VAL A 157 27.82 -2.82 8.66
CA VAL A 157 27.90 -2.64 10.11
C VAL A 157 29.20 -1.94 10.50
N GLU A 158 30.34 -2.37 9.95
CA GLU A 158 31.63 -1.74 10.21
C GLU A 158 31.69 -0.29 9.70
N LEU A 159 31.14 -0.03 8.51
CA LEU A 159 30.98 1.33 7.98
C LEU A 159 30.15 2.20 8.93
N TYR A 160 29.06 1.65 9.48
CA TYR A 160 28.24 2.36 10.45
C TYR A 160 29.02 2.66 11.73
N LEU A 161 29.68 1.66 12.33
CA LEU A 161 30.36 1.79 13.62
C LEU A 161 31.63 2.65 13.55
N SER A 162 32.39 2.55 12.45
CA SER A 162 33.58 3.39 12.20
C SER A 162 33.25 4.86 11.97
N SER A 163 31.98 5.18 11.66
CA SER A 163 31.53 6.56 11.48
C SER A 163 31.37 7.35 12.80
N ALA A 164 31.61 6.71 13.95
CA ALA A 164 31.49 7.32 15.27
C ALA A 164 32.42 8.52 15.45
N THR A 165 31.83 9.69 15.71
CA THR A 165 32.60 10.90 16.05
C THR A 165 32.48 11.28 17.52
N GLY A 166 31.50 10.72 18.24
CA GLY A 166 31.31 10.93 19.66
C GLY A 166 32.24 10.08 20.52
N LYS A 167 32.44 10.52 21.77
CA LYS A 167 33.11 9.74 22.81
C LYS A 167 32.28 9.76 24.10
N ASP A 168 32.29 8.67 24.84
CA ASP A 168 31.71 8.63 26.19
C ASP A 168 32.68 9.24 27.21
N LYS A 169 32.31 9.14 28.50
CA LYS A 169 33.10 9.69 29.61
C LYS A 169 34.48 9.04 29.75
N ASP A 170 34.62 7.81 29.30
CA ASP A 170 35.85 7.02 29.36
C ASP A 170 36.65 7.14 28.04
N GLY A 171 36.22 8.01 27.13
CA GLY A 171 36.86 8.25 25.85
C GLY A 171 36.55 7.20 24.77
N LYS A 172 35.65 6.26 25.04
CA LYS A 172 35.28 5.18 24.10
C LYS A 172 34.35 5.71 23.01
N PRO A 173 34.42 5.18 21.78
CA PRO A 173 33.65 5.69 20.65
C PRO A 173 32.14 5.49 20.80
N VAL A 174 31.38 6.53 20.43
CA VAL A 174 29.92 6.59 20.48
C VAL A 174 29.37 7.14 19.17
N ILE A 175 28.42 6.42 18.57
CA ILE A 175 27.65 6.89 17.43
C ILE A 175 26.65 7.95 17.87
N THR A 176 26.80 9.16 17.36
CA THR A 176 25.84 10.25 17.60
C THR A 176 24.63 10.15 16.67
N TYR A 177 23.55 10.87 17.00
CA TYR A 177 22.42 11.04 16.08
C TYR A 177 22.87 11.63 14.72
N SER A 178 23.87 12.51 14.72
CA SER A 178 24.38 13.12 13.49
C SER A 178 25.16 12.11 12.64
N ASP A 179 25.97 11.26 13.27
CA ASP A 179 26.70 10.18 12.57
C ASP A 179 25.72 9.19 11.95
N ALA A 180 24.73 8.73 12.73
CA ALA A 180 23.70 7.83 12.22
C ALA A 180 22.92 8.46 11.05
N SER A 181 22.57 9.74 11.13
CA SER A 181 21.88 10.44 10.04
C SER A 181 22.74 10.55 8.78
N ARG A 182 24.05 10.76 8.94
CA ARG A 182 25.01 10.82 7.82
C ARG A 182 25.11 9.46 7.11
N VAL A 183 25.32 8.38 7.87
CA VAL A 183 25.37 7.02 7.29
C VAL A 183 24.06 6.66 6.62
N PHE A 184 22.92 6.93 7.24
CA PHE A 184 21.61 6.70 6.61
C PHE A 184 21.41 7.49 5.32
N SER A 185 21.85 8.76 5.29
CA SER A 185 21.79 9.59 4.09
C SER A 185 22.57 8.95 2.95
N GLN A 186 23.79 8.48 3.24
CA GLN A 186 24.64 7.82 2.26
C GLN A 186 24.06 6.48 1.81
N ARG A 187 23.65 5.61 2.75
CA ARG A 187 23.03 4.32 2.43
C ARG A 187 21.80 4.48 1.55
N MET A 188 20.94 5.46 1.81
CA MET A 188 19.78 5.73 0.96
C MET A 188 20.17 6.23 -0.44
N ALA A 189 21.23 7.05 -0.56
CA ALA A 189 21.73 7.50 -1.85
C ALA A 189 22.32 6.34 -2.66
N ASP A 190 23.15 5.52 -2.03
CA ASP A 190 23.79 4.35 -2.64
C ASP A 190 22.75 3.31 -3.06
N SER A 191 21.79 3.01 -2.19
CA SER A 191 20.70 2.09 -2.48
C SER A 191 19.86 2.60 -3.65
N LYS A 192 19.50 3.88 -3.66
CA LYS A 192 18.75 4.48 -4.78
C LYS A 192 19.51 4.44 -6.11
N ALA A 193 20.83 4.53 -6.08
CA ALA A 193 21.65 4.51 -7.29
C ALA A 193 21.83 3.09 -7.86
N HIS A 194 21.96 2.09 -6.99
CA HIS A 194 22.37 0.75 -7.39
C HIS A 194 21.25 -0.29 -7.36
N ASN A 195 20.20 -0.11 -6.55
CA ASN A 195 19.08 -1.04 -6.44
C ASN A 195 17.95 -0.64 -7.42
N PRO A 196 17.68 -1.42 -8.49
CA PRO A 196 16.60 -1.16 -9.44
C PRO A 196 15.19 -1.40 -8.90
N GLU A 197 15.04 -1.88 -7.67
CA GLU A 197 13.76 -2.03 -6.97
C GLU A 197 13.67 -1.15 -5.72
N TYR A 198 14.59 -0.18 -5.59
CA TYR A 198 14.73 0.65 -4.41
C TYR A 198 13.40 1.26 -3.95
N SER A 199 13.04 0.96 -2.71
CA SER A 199 11.80 1.42 -2.08
C SER A 199 12.11 2.30 -0.87
N ASN A 200 11.57 3.52 -0.88
CA ASN A 200 11.75 4.47 0.22
C ASN A 200 10.44 5.15 0.62
N ARG A 201 9.40 4.33 0.85
CA ARG A 201 8.07 4.85 1.22
C ARG A 201 8.14 5.51 2.59
N LEU A 202 7.29 6.52 2.81
CA LEU A 202 7.31 7.33 4.04
C LEU A 202 7.27 6.48 5.32
N LYS A 203 6.43 5.44 5.38
CA LYS A 203 6.31 4.55 6.55
C LYS A 203 7.60 3.78 6.83
N GLN A 204 8.24 3.25 5.78
CA GLN A 204 9.50 2.51 5.90
C GLN A 204 10.62 3.44 6.35
N ARG A 205 10.66 4.65 5.79
CA ARG A 205 11.65 5.65 6.15
C ARG A 205 11.54 6.07 7.62
N ILE A 206 10.31 6.26 8.11
CA ILE A 206 10.04 6.50 9.53
C ILE A 206 10.53 5.31 10.38
N PHE A 207 10.23 4.08 9.98
CA PHE A 207 10.66 2.88 10.71
C PHE A 207 12.20 2.73 10.76
N GLY A 208 12.89 3.00 9.65
CA GLY A 208 14.35 3.02 9.60
C GLY A 208 14.96 4.04 10.56
N TYR A 209 14.43 5.27 10.56
CA TYR A 209 14.88 6.32 11.48
C TYR A 209 14.61 5.97 12.94
N GLN A 210 13.45 5.37 13.23
CA GLN A 210 13.08 4.89 14.56
C GLN A 210 14.05 3.80 15.05
N ASN A 211 14.40 2.82 14.21
CA ASN A 211 15.37 1.78 14.57
C ASN A 211 16.76 2.36 14.83
N ALA A 212 17.21 3.30 13.99
CA ALA A 212 18.46 4.03 14.20
C ALA A 212 18.43 4.75 15.55
N GLY A 213 17.39 5.57 15.79
CA GLY A 213 17.19 6.28 17.05
C GLY A 213 17.08 5.34 18.27
N GLY A 214 16.56 4.13 18.07
CA GLY A 214 16.55 3.06 19.06
C GLY A 214 17.95 2.64 19.50
N MET A 215 18.91 2.54 18.58
CA MET A 215 20.31 2.28 18.90
C MET A 215 20.89 3.36 19.83
N GLN A 216 20.49 4.62 19.64
CA GLN A 216 20.91 5.72 20.53
C GLN A 216 20.13 5.78 21.86
N LEU A 217 18.89 5.29 21.92
CA LEU A 217 18.10 5.33 23.16
C LEU A 217 18.39 4.17 24.10
N ILE A 218 18.56 2.97 23.56
CA ILE A 218 18.67 1.73 24.34
C ILE A 218 20.13 1.41 24.65
N TRP A 219 21.04 1.65 23.68
CA TRP A 219 22.48 1.39 23.80
C TRP A 219 23.33 2.67 23.88
N GLU A 220 22.72 3.86 23.98
CA GLU A 220 23.41 5.17 23.98
C GLU A 220 24.36 5.40 22.79
N GLY A 221 24.27 4.60 21.73
CA GLY A 221 25.20 4.68 20.60
C GLY A 221 26.59 4.10 20.89
N LYS A 222 26.82 3.49 22.05
CA LYS A 222 28.14 2.98 22.46
C LYS A 222 28.60 1.84 21.54
N VAL A 223 29.70 2.05 20.82
CA VAL A 223 30.20 1.10 19.82
C VAL A 223 30.57 -0.25 20.46
N GLU A 224 31.08 -0.24 21.70
CA GLU A 224 31.41 -1.45 22.47
C GLU A 224 30.22 -2.41 22.63
N PHE A 225 28.99 -1.88 22.70
CA PHE A 225 27.77 -2.68 22.83
C PHE A 225 27.04 -2.87 21.50
N LEU A 226 27.13 -1.89 20.59
CA LEU A 226 26.50 -2.00 19.28
C LEU A 226 27.21 -2.99 18.36
N ARG A 227 28.55 -3.11 18.44
CA ARG A 227 29.33 -4.04 17.61
C ARG A 227 28.88 -5.51 17.78
N PRO A 228 28.91 -6.11 18.99
CA PRO A 228 28.45 -7.48 19.19
C PRO A 228 26.94 -7.63 18.92
N LEU A 229 26.12 -6.61 19.22
CA LEU A 229 24.70 -6.65 18.91
C LEU A 229 24.44 -6.71 17.39
N LEU A 230 25.17 -5.94 16.58
CA LEU A 230 24.91 -5.82 15.15
C LEU A 230 25.59 -6.89 14.32
N LEU A 231 26.74 -7.41 14.75
CA LEU A 231 27.50 -8.46 14.05
C LEU A 231 27.14 -9.87 14.51
N GLU A 232 26.91 -10.06 15.80
CA GLU A 232 26.71 -11.39 16.40
C GLU A 232 25.29 -11.54 16.95
N GLU A 233 24.51 -10.45 17.00
CA GLU A 233 23.20 -10.44 17.66
C GLU A 233 23.31 -10.98 19.09
N ARG A 234 24.31 -10.45 19.81
CA ARG A 234 24.66 -10.85 21.17
C ARG A 234 24.53 -9.68 22.14
N LEU A 235 23.93 -9.95 23.29
CA LEU A 235 23.91 -9.07 24.45
C LEU A 235 25.12 -9.42 25.32
N VAL A 236 26.07 -8.50 25.40
CA VAL A 236 27.31 -8.75 26.17
C VAL A 236 27.08 -8.61 27.66
N ASP A 237 27.80 -9.40 28.43
CA ASP A 237 27.79 -9.29 29.89
C ASP A 237 28.24 -7.90 30.35
N GLY A 238 27.61 -7.43 31.42
CA GLY A 238 27.75 -6.07 31.93
C GLY A 238 26.90 -5.03 31.17
N TRP A 239 26.33 -5.36 30.00
CA TRP A 239 25.40 -4.47 29.34
C TRP A 239 24.03 -4.49 30.03
N LEU A 240 23.49 -3.28 30.26
CA LEU A 240 22.13 -3.04 30.75
C LEU A 240 21.46 -1.99 29.86
N PRO A 241 20.12 -2.05 29.67
CA PRO A 241 19.39 -1.04 28.93
C PRO A 241 19.64 0.34 29.54
N LEU A 242 20.22 1.23 28.74
CA LEU A 242 20.66 2.54 29.21
C LEU A 242 19.49 3.54 29.28
N ASN A 243 18.34 3.21 28.69
CA ASN A 243 17.08 3.89 28.91
C ASN A 243 16.54 3.60 30.32
N ARG A 244 16.87 4.44 31.29
CA ARG A 244 16.48 4.26 32.71
C ARG A 244 15.12 4.88 33.09
N GLN A 245 14.21 5.06 32.13
CA GLN A 245 12.89 5.65 32.40
C GLN A 245 12.07 4.76 33.35
N ARG A 246 11.36 5.37 34.32
CA ARG A 246 10.64 4.66 35.40
C ARG A 246 9.55 3.75 34.85
N PHE A 247 8.79 4.24 33.88
CA PHE A 247 7.71 3.52 33.20
C PHE A 247 8.15 2.94 31.85
N GLY A 248 9.46 2.81 31.63
CA GLY A 248 10.04 2.31 30.39
C GLY A 248 9.99 3.31 29.23
N LEU A 249 10.61 2.92 28.12
CA LEU A 249 10.71 3.68 26.88
C LEU A 249 9.35 3.72 26.16
N THR A 250 8.78 4.91 26.06
CA THR A 250 7.46 5.13 25.44
C THR A 250 7.53 5.30 23.92
N MET A 251 6.40 5.13 23.23
CA MET A 251 6.32 5.39 21.79
C MET A 251 6.68 6.84 21.46
N GLY A 252 6.18 7.80 22.25
CA GLY A 252 6.51 9.22 22.07
C GLY A 252 8.02 9.48 22.10
N THR A 253 8.74 8.87 23.06
CA THR A 253 10.19 9.01 23.19
C THR A 253 10.92 8.37 22.02
N PHE A 254 10.53 7.15 21.64
CA PHE A 254 11.12 6.41 20.52
C PHE A 254 10.93 7.13 19.18
N ASN A 255 9.72 7.63 18.94
CA ASN A 255 9.39 8.41 17.74
C ASN A 255 10.18 9.71 17.68
N PHE A 256 10.37 10.39 18.81
CA PHE A 256 11.16 11.62 18.87
C PHE A 256 12.64 11.37 18.54
N ALA A 257 13.23 10.26 19.01
CA ALA A 257 14.59 9.87 18.63
C ALA A 257 14.71 9.60 17.11
N GLY A 258 13.74 8.90 16.52
CA GLY A 258 13.69 8.73 15.07
C GLY A 258 13.52 10.06 14.32
N TRP A 259 12.72 10.98 14.85
CA TRP A 259 12.59 12.33 14.28
C TRP A 259 13.93 13.10 14.32
N ARG A 260 14.74 12.94 15.37
CA ARG A 260 16.08 13.57 15.43
C ARG A 260 16.99 13.09 14.32
N ILE A 261 16.90 11.82 13.92
CA ILE A 261 17.58 11.28 12.75
C ILE A 261 16.98 11.90 11.48
N ALA A 262 15.67 11.80 11.32
CA ALA A 262 14.94 12.29 10.15
C ALA A 262 15.24 13.77 9.83
N ALA A 263 15.29 14.63 10.85
CA ALA A 263 15.54 16.06 10.72
C ALA A 263 16.96 16.40 10.27
N ARG A 264 17.90 15.45 10.32
CA ARG A 264 19.32 15.61 9.97
C ARG A 264 19.71 14.88 8.69
N VAL A 265 18.84 14.04 8.16
CA VAL A 265 19.07 13.36 6.88
C VAL A 265 19.12 14.40 5.76
N LYS A 266 20.09 14.26 4.87
CA LYS A 266 20.29 15.13 3.71
C LYS A 266 20.30 14.32 2.43
N THR A 267 19.96 14.95 1.31
CA THR A 267 20.22 14.39 0.00
C THR A 267 21.71 14.52 -0.28
N VAL A 268 22.39 13.41 -0.55
CA VAL A 268 23.83 13.34 -0.85
C VAL A 268 24.03 12.58 -2.16
N PRO A 269 25.13 12.82 -2.91
CA PRO A 269 25.47 11.99 -4.06
C PRO A 269 25.79 10.55 -3.63
N PRO A 270 25.54 9.54 -4.48
CA PRO A 270 25.97 8.18 -4.20
C PRO A 270 27.49 8.07 -4.19
N THR A 271 28.01 7.13 -3.41
CA THR A 271 29.44 6.83 -3.34
C THR A 271 29.88 6.24 -4.69
N ALA A 272 31.02 6.71 -5.23
CA ALA A 272 31.54 6.31 -6.55
C ALA A 272 31.97 4.84 -6.62
N THR A 273 32.25 4.22 -5.47
CA THR A 273 32.51 2.80 -5.35
C THR A 273 31.28 2.09 -4.78
N PRO A 274 30.64 1.17 -5.51
CA PRO A 274 29.77 0.20 -4.87
C PRO A 274 30.60 -0.54 -3.83
N VAL A 275 30.06 -0.71 -2.61
CA VAL A 275 30.53 -1.76 -1.71
C VAL A 275 30.10 -3.06 -2.40
N SER A 276 30.93 -3.54 -3.32
CA SER A 276 30.62 -4.71 -4.14
C SER A 276 30.66 -5.98 -3.29
N PRO A 277 29.73 -6.92 -3.53
CA PRO A 277 29.98 -8.31 -3.19
C PRO A 277 31.13 -8.84 -4.06
N ASN A 278 32.01 -9.64 -3.46
CA ASN A 278 33.11 -10.34 -4.13
C ASN A 278 32.65 -10.98 -5.45
N VAL A 279 33.09 -10.41 -6.57
CA VAL A 279 33.14 -11.06 -7.89
C VAL A 279 34.45 -10.61 -8.54
N GLU A 280 35.30 -11.58 -8.90
CA GLU A 280 36.59 -11.38 -9.55
C GLU A 280 36.44 -10.67 -10.91
N PRO A 281 37.40 -9.82 -11.34
CA PRO A 281 37.28 -9.05 -12.57
C PRO A 281 37.76 -9.86 -13.78
N GLU A 282 36.87 -10.09 -14.75
CA GLU A 282 37.29 -10.27 -16.14
C GLU A 282 37.38 -8.93 -16.86
N SER A 283 38.36 -8.88 -17.76
CA SER A 283 39.09 -7.73 -18.28
C SER A 283 38.32 -6.75 -19.17
N SER A 284 38.78 -5.50 -19.08
CA SER A 284 38.58 -4.37 -19.97
C SER A 284 39.00 -4.63 -21.43
N GLU A 285 38.24 -4.08 -22.39
CA GLU A 285 38.68 -3.10 -23.43
C GLU A 285 37.68 -3.04 -24.60
N GLU A 286 37.14 -1.85 -24.92
CA GLU A 286 37.35 -1.13 -26.21
C GLU A 286 36.35 0.03 -26.45
N LEU A 287 36.96 1.23 -26.58
CA LEU A 287 36.75 2.30 -27.59
C LEU A 287 35.33 2.91 -27.79
N ILE A 288 35.06 4.15 -27.36
CA ILE A 288 35.47 5.48 -27.90
C ILE A 288 34.80 5.88 -29.24
N ASN A 289 34.05 6.99 -29.15
CA ASN A 289 33.67 8.00 -30.17
C ASN A 289 32.74 7.65 -31.34
N ASN A 290 31.61 8.36 -31.42
CA ASN A 290 31.46 9.53 -32.32
C ASN A 290 30.05 10.16 -32.22
N GLN A 291 29.99 11.46 -31.94
CA GLN A 291 28.95 12.37 -32.47
C GLN A 291 29.46 12.98 -33.80
N PRO A 292 28.58 13.51 -34.68
CA PRO A 292 28.35 14.97 -34.62
C PRO A 292 26.94 15.46 -35.02
N GLU A 293 26.59 16.59 -34.39
CA GLU A 293 26.04 17.84 -34.94
C GLU A 293 24.62 17.99 -35.53
N SER A 294 24.17 19.24 -35.30
CA SER A 294 22.87 19.89 -35.41
C SER A 294 22.55 20.47 -36.78
N VAL A 295 21.26 20.48 -37.17
CA VAL A 295 20.73 21.42 -38.18
C VAL A 295 19.35 21.96 -37.77
N PHE A 296 19.27 23.28 -37.72
CA PHE A 296 18.08 24.13 -37.59
C PHE A 296 17.39 24.32 -38.96
N VAL A 297 16.05 24.21 -39.07
CA VAL A 297 15.25 24.92 -40.10
C VAL A 297 13.89 25.36 -39.52
N ARG A 298 13.50 26.61 -39.83
CA ARG A 298 12.29 27.33 -39.38
C ARG A 298 11.05 27.10 -40.30
N ARG A 299 9.84 27.11 -39.67
CA ARG A 299 8.48 27.65 -40.02
C ARG A 299 8.16 28.02 -41.49
N SER A 300 6.96 27.93 -42.08
CA SER A 300 5.55 27.52 -41.80
C SER A 300 4.79 27.63 -43.17
N PRO A 301 3.46 27.91 -43.26
CA PRO A 301 2.30 27.01 -43.30
C PRO A 301 1.50 27.07 -44.66
N ASN A 302 0.55 26.14 -44.91
CA ASN A 302 -0.77 26.47 -45.50
C ASN A 302 -1.76 25.31 -45.64
N SER A 303 -2.99 25.71 -45.92
CA SER A 303 -4.32 25.18 -45.63
C SER A 303 -5.04 24.37 -46.75
N ASN A 304 -6.06 23.63 -46.29
CA ASN A 304 -7.38 23.32 -46.89
C ASN A 304 -7.59 22.47 -48.17
N ALA A 305 -8.63 21.61 -48.03
CA ALA A 305 -9.69 21.21 -48.97
C ALA A 305 -9.63 19.79 -49.58
N GLY A 306 -10.69 19.00 -49.32
CA GLY A 306 -11.12 17.88 -50.17
C GLY A 306 -12.31 18.30 -51.05
N PRO A 307 -13.15 17.36 -51.57
CA PRO A 307 -12.90 15.99 -51.98
C PRO A 307 -13.36 15.73 -53.44
N THR A 308 -12.91 14.65 -54.10
CA THR A 308 -13.58 14.11 -55.30
C THR A 308 -13.67 12.60 -55.26
N GLN A 309 -14.87 12.10 -55.56
CA GLN A 309 -15.20 10.70 -55.75
C GLN A 309 -14.71 10.22 -57.12
N ASN A 310 -14.24 8.97 -57.20
CA ASN A 310 -14.62 8.07 -58.29
C ASN A 310 -14.34 6.61 -57.93
N ALA A 311 -15.34 5.78 -58.19
CA ALA A 311 -15.34 4.34 -57.99
C ALA A 311 -14.78 3.60 -59.21
N LEU A 312 -14.17 2.42 -59.02
CA LEU A 312 -14.27 1.29 -59.94
C LEU A 312 -13.92 -0.03 -59.23
N LYS A 313 -14.63 -1.09 -59.63
CA LYS A 313 -14.80 -2.40 -58.98
C LYS A 313 -13.80 -3.46 -59.47
N LYS A 314 -13.70 -4.50 -58.63
CA LYS A 314 -13.47 -5.95 -58.89
C LYS A 314 -12.04 -6.50 -58.80
N GLY A 315 -11.87 -7.41 -57.83
CA GLY A 315 -10.84 -8.45 -57.81
C GLY A 315 -10.82 -9.20 -56.48
N LYS A 316 -11.62 -10.28 -56.36
CA LYS A 316 -11.63 -11.16 -55.17
C LYS A 316 -10.31 -11.94 -55.09
N GLY A 317 -9.49 -11.59 -54.11
CA GLY A 317 -8.50 -12.48 -53.51
C GLY A 317 -8.65 -12.39 -51.99
N LYS A 318 -8.93 -13.52 -51.31
CA LYS A 318 -8.88 -13.59 -49.84
C LYS A 318 -7.41 -13.39 -49.42
N GLN A 319 -7.03 -12.15 -49.15
CA GLN A 319 -5.85 -11.87 -48.34
C GLN A 319 -6.24 -12.02 -46.85
N PRO A 320 -5.37 -12.62 -46.02
CA PRO A 320 -5.53 -12.55 -44.57
C PRO A 320 -5.63 -11.08 -44.16
N GLN A 321 -6.63 -10.74 -43.34
CA GLN A 321 -6.79 -9.39 -42.80
C GLN A 321 -5.49 -9.00 -42.08
N ALA A 322 -4.74 -8.07 -42.67
CA ALA A 322 -3.65 -7.40 -42.01
C ALA A 322 -4.22 -6.64 -40.81
N THR A 323 -3.90 -7.08 -39.60
CA THR A 323 -4.03 -6.30 -38.39
C THR A 323 -3.20 -5.04 -38.57
N SER A 324 -3.87 -3.91 -38.79
CA SER A 324 -3.23 -2.60 -38.87
C SER A 324 -2.61 -2.27 -37.51
N GLU A 325 -1.34 -2.57 -37.32
CA GLU A 325 -0.59 -2.18 -36.14
C GLU A 325 -0.57 -0.64 -36.07
N VAL A 326 -1.14 -0.07 -35.02
CA VAL A 326 -1.10 1.36 -34.78
C VAL A 326 0.31 1.73 -34.32
N SER A 327 1.11 2.32 -35.21
CA SER A 327 2.47 2.75 -34.92
C SER A 327 2.50 4.19 -34.42
N PHE A 328 2.97 4.41 -33.18
CA PHE A 328 3.28 5.74 -32.66
C PHE A 328 4.64 6.22 -33.17
N SER A 329 4.72 7.50 -33.56
CA SER A 329 6.00 8.09 -34.00
C SER A 329 6.95 8.30 -32.81
N PRO A 330 8.28 8.30 -33.03
CA PRO A 330 9.24 8.57 -31.95
C PRO A 330 8.97 9.90 -31.23
N THR A 331 8.59 10.94 -31.98
CA THR A 331 8.23 12.25 -31.42
C THR A 331 7.01 12.19 -30.49
N GLN A 332 5.99 11.40 -30.85
CA GLN A 332 4.80 11.20 -30.01
C GLN A 332 5.15 10.45 -28.72
N ILE A 333 6.03 9.44 -28.81
CA ILE A 333 6.51 8.69 -27.65
C ILE A 333 7.31 9.61 -26.73
N SER A 334 8.26 10.38 -27.25
CA SER A 334 9.04 11.35 -26.45
C SER A 334 8.17 12.41 -25.78
N ALA A 335 7.14 12.93 -26.47
CA ALA A 335 6.20 13.88 -25.88
C ALA A 335 5.38 13.24 -24.75
N LEU A 336 4.95 11.98 -24.92
CA LEU A 336 4.25 11.25 -23.87
C LEU A 336 5.16 10.94 -22.67
N GLU A 337 6.42 10.59 -22.93
CA GLU A 337 7.43 10.39 -21.89
C GLU A 337 7.63 11.65 -21.04
N ALA A 338 7.76 12.82 -21.69
CA ALA A 338 7.90 14.10 -21.00
C ALA A 338 6.69 14.41 -20.10
N ARG A 339 5.47 14.15 -20.59
CA ARG A 339 4.23 14.29 -19.79
C ARG A 339 4.21 13.35 -18.59
N LEU A 340 4.63 12.09 -18.77
CA LEU A 340 4.71 11.12 -17.68
C LEU A 340 5.77 11.51 -16.65
N ASP A 341 6.90 12.06 -17.08
CA ASP A 341 7.96 12.55 -16.18
C ASP A 341 7.47 13.76 -15.37
N LEU A 342 6.75 14.68 -15.99
CA LEU A 342 6.10 15.81 -15.31
C LEU A 342 5.06 15.33 -14.28
N LEU A 343 4.19 14.38 -14.63
CA LEU A 343 3.24 13.79 -13.69
C LEU A 343 3.96 13.10 -12.52
N THR A 344 5.03 12.39 -12.79
CA THR A 344 5.85 11.77 -11.74
C THR A 344 6.45 12.83 -10.81
N HIS A 345 6.97 13.92 -11.38
CA HIS A 345 7.51 15.05 -10.62
C HIS A 345 6.45 15.73 -9.74
N LEU A 346 5.21 15.88 -10.24
CA LEU A 346 4.07 16.42 -9.49
C LEU A 346 3.56 15.49 -8.38
N GLY A 347 4.08 14.25 -8.31
CA GLY A 347 3.80 13.30 -7.24
C GLY A 347 2.74 12.24 -7.57
N TYR A 348 2.44 12.01 -8.85
CA TYR A 348 1.55 10.92 -9.26
C TYR A 348 2.29 9.57 -9.24
N THR A 349 1.66 8.55 -8.66
CA THR A 349 2.22 7.18 -8.54
C THR A 349 1.44 6.15 -9.35
N VAL A 350 0.24 6.49 -9.80
CA VAL A 350 -0.59 5.64 -10.67
C VAL A 350 -1.16 6.53 -11.75
N VAL A 351 -0.92 6.18 -13.00
CA VAL A 351 -1.37 6.94 -14.17
C VAL A 351 -2.12 6.01 -15.10
N ALA A 352 -3.38 6.33 -15.39
CA ALA A 352 -4.17 5.59 -16.36
C ALA A 352 -4.14 6.30 -17.71
N LEU A 353 -3.63 5.62 -18.75
CA LEU A 353 -3.72 6.08 -20.13
C LEU A 353 -5.11 5.74 -20.66
N ASN A 354 -5.80 6.73 -21.24
CA ASN A 354 -7.17 6.60 -21.69
C ASN A 354 -7.25 6.46 -23.21
N GLN A 355 -7.97 5.45 -23.69
CA GLN A 355 -8.44 5.33 -25.07
C GLN A 355 -9.95 5.56 -25.10
N THR A 356 -10.40 6.48 -25.94
CA THR A 356 -11.84 6.79 -26.09
C THR A 356 -12.39 6.12 -27.35
N ILE A 357 -13.57 5.52 -27.23
CA ILE A 357 -14.35 4.98 -28.35
C ILE A 357 -15.67 5.74 -28.43
N HIS A 358 -16.03 6.13 -29.64
CA HIS A 358 -17.32 6.75 -29.95
C HIS A 358 -18.29 5.69 -30.47
N LYS A 359 -19.56 5.78 -30.05
CA LYS A 359 -20.68 4.92 -30.45
C LYS A 359 -20.65 3.48 -29.92
N LYS A 360 -19.83 2.60 -30.50
CA LYS A 360 -19.86 1.16 -30.18
C LYS A 360 -18.51 0.48 -30.30
N ILE A 361 -18.29 -0.54 -29.47
CA ILE A 361 -17.19 -1.49 -29.65
C ILE A 361 -17.59 -2.50 -30.73
N ASP A 362 -16.94 -2.42 -31.89
CA ASP A 362 -17.13 -3.37 -32.99
C ASP A 362 -15.87 -4.25 -33.15
N PRO A 363 -15.99 -5.59 -33.11
CA PRO A 363 -14.86 -6.50 -33.29
C PRO A 363 -14.07 -6.30 -34.59
N LYS A 364 -14.71 -5.75 -35.63
CA LYS A 364 -14.05 -5.53 -36.92
C LYS A 364 -13.17 -4.29 -36.96
N THR A 365 -13.44 -3.31 -36.09
CA THR A 365 -12.79 -1.99 -36.15
C THR A 365 -12.04 -1.64 -34.88
N HIS A 366 -12.31 -2.31 -33.77
CA HIS A 366 -11.66 -2.03 -32.50
C HIS A 366 -10.22 -2.56 -32.49
N VAL A 367 -9.28 -1.67 -32.13
CA VAL A 367 -7.85 -2.00 -31.97
C VAL A 367 -7.39 -1.45 -30.62
N ASP A 368 -6.70 -2.27 -29.83
CA ASP A 368 -6.03 -1.82 -28.59
C ASP A 368 -4.80 -0.99 -28.96
N THR A 369 -4.89 0.33 -28.81
CA THR A 369 -3.77 1.23 -29.07
C THR A 369 -2.86 1.40 -27.86
N LEU A 370 -3.35 1.05 -26.67
CA LEU A 370 -2.61 1.24 -25.42
C LEU A 370 -1.66 0.10 -25.16
N GLY A 371 -2.01 -1.15 -25.49
CA GLY A 371 -1.12 -2.31 -25.33
C GLY A 371 0.26 -2.09 -25.97
N PRO A 372 0.34 -1.92 -27.30
CA PRO A 372 1.61 -1.67 -28.00
C PRO A 372 2.31 -0.38 -27.57
N LEU A 373 1.56 0.62 -27.11
CA LEU A 373 2.12 1.87 -26.60
C LEU A 373 2.84 1.66 -25.27
N LEU A 374 2.23 0.93 -24.33
CA LEU A 374 2.83 0.65 -23.03
C LEU A 374 4.14 -0.14 -23.16
N ASP A 375 4.22 -1.05 -24.13
CA ASP A 375 5.44 -1.84 -24.38
C ASP A 375 6.61 -0.97 -24.87
N LYS A 376 6.32 0.15 -25.53
CA LYS A 376 7.32 1.11 -26.03
C LYS A 376 7.71 2.18 -25.03
N LEU A 377 6.95 2.36 -23.94
CA LEU A 377 7.22 3.38 -22.93
C LEU A 377 8.27 2.90 -21.92
N ARG A 378 9.14 3.81 -21.47
CA ARG A 378 10.12 3.50 -20.43
C ARG A 378 9.41 3.10 -19.14
N LYS A 379 9.77 1.94 -18.59
CA LYS A 379 9.31 1.51 -17.26
C LYS A 379 9.86 2.48 -16.20
N ARG A 380 8.98 2.97 -15.32
CA ARG A 380 9.32 3.91 -14.25
C ARG A 380 9.07 3.24 -12.90
N GLN A 381 10.08 3.19 -12.05
CA GLN A 381 9.95 2.58 -10.72
C GLN A 381 8.98 3.39 -9.85
N GLY A 382 8.10 2.69 -9.14
CA GLY A 382 7.09 3.32 -8.28
C GLY A 382 5.93 4.02 -9.01
N VAL A 383 5.89 3.97 -10.35
CA VAL A 383 4.77 4.47 -11.15
C VAL A 383 4.07 3.31 -11.85
N LEU A 384 2.80 3.11 -11.54
CA LEU A 384 1.96 2.11 -12.20
C LEU A 384 1.22 2.74 -13.38
N LEU A 385 1.46 2.23 -14.59
CA LEU A 385 0.69 2.60 -15.78
C LEU A 385 -0.48 1.63 -15.96
N LEU A 386 -1.69 2.17 -16.11
CA LEU A 386 -2.92 1.41 -16.33
C LEU A 386 -3.52 1.72 -17.69
N LYS A 387 -4.17 0.74 -18.31
CA LYS A 387 -4.95 0.91 -19.54
C LYS A 387 -6.41 1.18 -19.20
N ARG A 388 -6.94 2.32 -19.63
CA ARG A 388 -8.34 2.70 -19.45
C ARG A 388 -9.05 2.81 -20.79
N LEU A 389 -10.23 2.20 -20.88
CA LEU A 389 -11.15 2.37 -22.00
C LEU A 389 -12.33 3.23 -21.57
N THR A 390 -12.61 4.30 -22.32
CA THR A 390 -13.81 5.13 -22.15
C THR A 390 -14.71 4.99 -23.37
N ILE A 391 -15.97 4.61 -23.17
CA ILE A 391 -16.96 4.48 -24.24
C ILE A 391 -17.97 5.61 -24.10
N VAL A 392 -18.12 6.41 -25.15
CA VAL A 392 -19.15 7.45 -25.23
C VAL A 392 -20.48 6.80 -25.62
N LEU A 393 -21.49 6.98 -24.77
CA LEU A 393 -22.84 6.44 -24.97
C LEU A 393 -23.80 7.52 -25.44
N ASP A 394 -23.97 7.58 -26.74
CA ASP A 394 -24.89 8.46 -27.46
C ASP A 394 -26.27 7.82 -27.69
N GLU A 395 -27.15 8.52 -28.43
CA GLU A 395 -28.49 8.02 -28.78
C GLU A 395 -28.43 6.68 -29.55
N ASP A 396 -27.43 6.50 -30.41
CA ASP A 396 -27.22 5.25 -31.17
C ASP A 396 -26.89 4.07 -30.24
N SER A 397 -26.30 4.36 -29.07
CA SER A 397 -25.87 3.36 -28.08
C SER A 397 -27.03 2.69 -27.33
N GLU A 398 -28.25 3.25 -27.37
CA GLU A 398 -29.43 2.67 -26.72
C GLU A 398 -29.82 1.29 -27.29
N LYS A 399 -29.51 1.06 -28.57
CA LYS A 399 -29.74 -0.24 -29.26
C LYS A 399 -28.63 -1.26 -29.02
N GLY A 400 -27.54 -0.85 -28.37
CA GLY A 400 -26.38 -1.68 -28.05
C GLY A 400 -25.07 -1.04 -28.51
N PHE A 401 -24.08 -1.04 -27.62
CA PHE A 401 -22.80 -0.35 -27.80
C PHE A 401 -21.58 -1.28 -27.66
N GLY A 402 -21.83 -2.59 -27.70
CA GLY A 402 -20.77 -3.60 -27.82
C GLY A 402 -20.16 -4.08 -26.50
N LEU A 403 -20.59 -3.60 -25.33
CA LEU A 403 -20.30 -4.27 -24.04
C LEU A 403 -21.19 -5.50 -23.85
N THR A 404 -20.87 -6.57 -24.57
CA THR A 404 -21.55 -7.86 -24.47
C THR A 404 -20.53 -8.97 -24.22
N ASN A 405 -20.98 -10.12 -23.71
CA ASN A 405 -20.10 -11.27 -23.45
C ASN A 405 -19.39 -11.76 -24.72
N GLY A 406 -19.97 -11.56 -25.91
CA GLY A 406 -19.32 -11.90 -27.19
C GLY A 406 -18.09 -11.06 -27.50
N ASN A 407 -17.97 -9.87 -26.92
CA ASN A 407 -16.86 -8.94 -27.13
C ASN A 407 -15.88 -8.91 -25.94
N LEU A 408 -15.96 -9.86 -25.01
CA LEU A 408 -15.18 -9.83 -23.77
C LEU A 408 -13.67 -9.75 -24.03
N ASN A 409 -13.18 -10.45 -25.05
CA ASN A 409 -11.76 -10.48 -25.44
C ASN A 409 -11.22 -9.10 -25.83
N LEU A 410 -12.08 -8.19 -26.32
CA LEU A 410 -11.69 -6.83 -26.69
C LEU A 410 -11.53 -5.93 -25.45
N VAL A 411 -12.22 -6.28 -24.37
CA VAL A 411 -12.33 -5.45 -23.16
C VAL A 411 -11.42 -5.96 -22.03
N GLN A 412 -11.12 -7.25 -22.02
CA GLN A 412 -10.22 -7.91 -21.06
C GLN A 412 -8.83 -7.25 -20.96
N PRO A 413 -8.19 -6.77 -22.05
CA PRO A 413 -6.86 -6.16 -21.98
C PRO A 413 -6.83 -4.88 -21.14
N TYR A 414 -7.94 -4.16 -21.01
CA TYR A 414 -8.02 -2.90 -20.27
C TYR A 414 -8.20 -3.14 -18.77
N ASP A 415 -7.50 -2.36 -17.94
CA ASP A 415 -7.59 -2.42 -16.48
C ASP A 415 -8.85 -1.72 -15.97
N LEU A 416 -9.18 -0.58 -16.56
CA LEU A 416 -10.30 0.27 -16.16
C LEU A 416 -11.28 0.45 -17.32
N LEU A 417 -12.58 0.35 -17.01
CA LEU A 417 -13.67 0.68 -17.94
C LEU A 417 -14.44 1.89 -17.43
N SER A 418 -14.71 2.79 -18.36
CA SER A 418 -15.45 4.03 -18.14
C SER A 418 -16.56 4.19 -19.17
N LEU A 419 -17.70 4.73 -18.75
CA LEU A 419 -18.80 5.10 -19.64
C LEU A 419 -19.05 6.60 -19.53
N LEU A 420 -19.17 7.25 -20.69
CA LEU A 420 -19.54 8.67 -20.80
C LEU A 420 -20.95 8.76 -21.41
N PRO A 421 -22.02 8.73 -20.59
CA PRO A 421 -23.37 8.89 -21.10
C PRO A 421 -23.64 10.33 -21.56
N THR A 422 -24.35 10.47 -22.67
CA THR A 422 -24.80 11.76 -23.20
C THR A 422 -26.33 11.90 -23.24
N THR A 423 -27.10 10.87 -22.85
CA THR A 423 -28.57 10.91 -22.77
C THR A 423 -29.07 10.42 -21.41
N ALA A 424 -30.33 10.73 -21.06
CA ALA A 424 -30.93 10.28 -19.80
C ALA A 424 -31.06 8.74 -19.74
N THR A 425 -31.34 8.10 -20.87
CA THR A 425 -31.44 6.64 -21.01
C THR A 425 -30.08 5.99 -20.78
N THR A 426 -29.04 6.47 -21.47
CA THR A 426 -27.69 5.90 -21.34
C THR A 426 -27.10 6.14 -19.95
N PHE A 427 -27.42 7.27 -19.31
CA PHE A 427 -27.08 7.51 -17.91
C PHE A 427 -27.74 6.51 -16.96
N SER A 428 -29.04 6.24 -17.14
CA SER A 428 -29.77 5.23 -16.35
C SER A 428 -29.18 3.84 -16.55
N LEU A 429 -28.88 3.46 -17.80
CA LEU A 429 -28.28 2.18 -18.14
C LEU A 429 -26.89 2.01 -17.51
N ALA A 430 -26.04 3.04 -17.58
CA ALA A 430 -24.74 3.06 -16.93
C ALA A 430 -24.85 2.87 -15.41
N CYS A 431 -25.81 3.57 -14.77
CA CYS A 431 -26.00 3.50 -13.33
C CYS A 431 -26.61 2.19 -12.84
N LEU A 432 -27.54 1.58 -13.59
CA LEU A 432 -28.33 0.43 -13.13
C LEU A 432 -27.82 -0.91 -13.65
N THR A 433 -27.33 -0.96 -14.89
CA THR A 433 -26.99 -2.22 -15.56
C THR A 433 -25.47 -2.42 -15.59
N HIS A 434 -24.72 -1.46 -16.11
CA HIS A 434 -23.27 -1.64 -16.29
C HIS A 434 -22.43 -1.42 -15.04
N SER A 435 -23.01 -0.84 -13.98
CA SER A 435 -22.38 -0.77 -12.66
C SER A 435 -22.45 -2.09 -11.89
N LEU A 436 -23.30 -3.05 -12.30
CA LEU A 436 -23.45 -4.33 -11.61
C LEU A 436 -22.21 -5.21 -11.78
N PRO A 437 -21.86 -6.03 -10.77
CA PRO A 437 -20.71 -6.94 -10.83
C PRO A 437 -20.81 -7.96 -11.98
N SER A 438 -19.85 -7.92 -12.89
CA SER A 438 -19.65 -8.78 -14.05
C SER A 438 -18.23 -8.56 -14.62
N GLN A 439 -17.81 -9.34 -15.61
CA GLN A 439 -16.52 -9.11 -16.28
C GLN A 439 -16.52 -7.81 -17.13
N LEU A 440 -17.72 -7.29 -17.42
CA LEU A 440 -17.96 -6.06 -18.19
C LEU A 440 -18.32 -4.86 -17.29
N THR A 441 -18.17 -4.98 -15.97
CA THR A 441 -18.54 -3.90 -15.04
C THR A 441 -17.79 -2.61 -15.37
N THR A 442 -18.55 -1.55 -15.59
CA THR A 442 -18.00 -0.21 -15.68
C THR A 442 -17.95 0.39 -14.29
N HIS A 443 -16.73 0.69 -13.85
CA HIS A 443 -16.50 1.24 -12.51
C HIS A 443 -16.50 2.77 -12.50
N ILE A 444 -16.26 3.40 -13.64
CA ILE A 444 -16.20 4.87 -13.77
C ILE A 444 -17.35 5.35 -14.64
N ILE A 445 -18.10 6.33 -14.16
CA ILE A 445 -19.09 7.07 -14.95
C ILE A 445 -18.54 8.49 -15.15
N THR A 446 -18.09 8.78 -16.36
CA THR A 446 -17.57 10.09 -16.77
C THR A 446 -18.73 10.99 -17.14
N LEU A 447 -18.73 12.22 -16.62
CA LEU A 447 -19.79 13.17 -16.90
C LEU A 447 -19.29 14.27 -17.85
N PRO A 448 -20.09 14.68 -18.85
CA PRO A 448 -19.72 15.74 -19.78
C PRO A 448 -19.97 17.12 -19.13
N LEU A 449 -19.10 17.49 -18.18
CA LEU A 449 -19.30 18.66 -17.30
C LEU A 449 -19.13 20.02 -17.99
N THR A 450 -18.45 20.06 -19.14
CA THR A 450 -18.13 21.29 -19.88
C THR A 450 -19.22 21.72 -20.86
N LEU A 451 -20.24 20.87 -21.09
CA LEU A 451 -21.36 21.20 -21.97
C LEU A 451 -22.17 22.38 -21.43
N PRO A 452 -22.73 23.25 -22.31
CA PRO A 452 -23.58 24.37 -21.92
C PRO A 452 -24.69 24.00 -20.92
N ARG A 453 -25.20 22.77 -21.04
CA ARG A 453 -26.14 22.19 -20.10
C ARG A 453 -25.87 20.69 -19.98
N LEU A 454 -25.96 20.17 -18.75
CA LEU A 454 -25.96 18.72 -18.54
C LEU A 454 -27.13 18.09 -19.31
N PRO A 455 -26.89 17.05 -20.13
CA PRO A 455 -27.92 16.50 -21.01
C PRO A 455 -28.98 15.68 -20.27
N PHE A 456 -28.78 15.42 -18.97
CA PHE A 456 -29.71 14.72 -18.11
C PHE A 456 -29.65 15.23 -16.67
N HIS A 457 -30.73 15.01 -15.93
CA HIS A 457 -30.77 15.29 -14.50
C HIS A 457 -30.11 14.17 -13.70
N LEU A 458 -29.23 14.54 -12.78
CA LEU A 458 -28.60 13.62 -11.83
C LEU A 458 -29.61 13.21 -10.74
N LYS A 459 -30.47 12.24 -11.04
CA LYS A 459 -31.44 11.69 -10.08
C LYS A 459 -30.69 11.01 -8.92
N HIS A 460 -30.92 11.47 -7.69
CA HIS A 460 -30.24 10.95 -6.49
C HIS A 460 -30.43 9.43 -6.30
N THR A 461 -31.56 8.86 -6.71
CA THR A 461 -31.81 7.42 -6.65
C THR A 461 -30.87 6.62 -7.56
N LEU A 462 -30.65 7.08 -8.80
CA LEU A 462 -29.74 6.45 -9.76
C LEU A 462 -28.29 6.55 -9.29
N VAL A 463 -27.86 7.75 -8.90
CA VAL A 463 -26.50 8.01 -8.39
C VAL A 463 -26.21 7.16 -7.16
N ARG A 464 -27.13 7.11 -6.19
CA ARG A 464 -26.98 6.29 -4.98
C ARG A 464 -26.89 4.80 -5.32
N THR A 465 -27.64 4.33 -6.31
CA THR A 465 -27.61 2.93 -6.75
C THR A 465 -26.27 2.59 -7.41
N ALA A 466 -25.77 3.44 -8.30
CA ALA A 466 -24.46 3.28 -8.91
C ALA A 466 -23.33 3.22 -7.86
N ILE A 467 -23.35 4.13 -6.87
CA ILE A 467 -22.38 4.14 -5.76
C ILE A 467 -22.48 2.86 -4.93
N LYS A 468 -23.70 2.38 -4.65
CA LYS A 468 -23.93 1.13 -3.91
C LYS A 468 -23.36 -0.08 -4.67
N ASN A 469 -23.49 -0.09 -6.00
CA ASN A 469 -22.92 -1.12 -6.87
C ASN A 469 -21.39 -1.01 -6.98
N GLY A 470 -20.80 0.10 -6.50
CA GLY A 470 -19.36 0.30 -6.44
C GLY A 470 -18.79 1.14 -7.59
N ALA A 471 -19.64 1.74 -8.42
CA ALA A 471 -19.23 2.71 -9.43
C ALA A 471 -18.91 4.08 -8.79
N VAL A 472 -18.06 4.84 -9.47
CA VAL A 472 -17.67 6.20 -9.08
C VAL A 472 -17.96 7.18 -10.21
N PHE A 473 -18.18 8.44 -9.85
CA PHE A 473 -18.38 9.55 -10.78
C PHE A 473 -17.09 10.32 -10.94
N GLU A 474 -16.66 10.50 -12.18
CA GLU A 474 -15.44 11.23 -12.51
C GLU A 474 -15.71 12.72 -12.71
N ILE A 475 -14.89 13.55 -12.08
CA ILE A 475 -14.80 14.98 -12.30
C ILE A 475 -13.44 15.28 -12.94
N CYS A 476 -13.47 15.66 -14.22
CA CYS A 476 -12.26 16.04 -14.96
C CYS A 476 -11.93 17.52 -14.69
N TYR A 477 -10.81 17.84 -14.02
CA TYR A 477 -10.55 19.21 -13.54
C TYR A 477 -10.14 20.18 -14.66
N SER A 478 -9.70 19.72 -15.85
CA SER A 478 -9.32 20.61 -16.96
C SER A 478 -10.43 21.61 -17.33
N GLY A 479 -11.70 21.21 -17.21
CA GLY A 479 -12.83 22.11 -17.41
C GLY A 479 -12.84 23.31 -16.46
N ALA A 480 -12.34 23.18 -15.23
CA ALA A 480 -12.20 24.29 -14.27
C ALA A 480 -11.19 25.35 -14.74
N LEU A 481 -10.22 24.94 -15.56
CA LEU A 481 -9.19 25.80 -16.16
C LEU A 481 -9.64 26.38 -17.51
N GLY A 482 -10.77 25.92 -18.06
CA GLY A 482 -11.20 26.25 -19.42
C GLY A 482 -10.45 25.48 -20.50
N GLY A 483 -9.84 24.34 -20.15
CA GLY A 483 -9.16 23.46 -21.09
C GLY A 483 -10.09 22.97 -22.21
N GLU A 484 -9.50 22.61 -23.35
CA GLU A 484 -10.24 22.07 -24.48
C GLU A 484 -10.83 20.69 -24.13
N GLY A 485 -12.15 20.58 -24.19
CA GLY A 485 -12.85 19.31 -24.06
C GLY A 485 -12.96 18.56 -25.39
N ASP A 486 -13.56 17.38 -25.35
CA ASP A 486 -13.79 16.58 -26.53
C ASP A 486 -14.84 17.24 -27.44
N ALA A 487 -14.38 17.75 -28.59
CA ALA A 487 -15.23 18.44 -29.56
C ALA A 487 -16.33 17.52 -30.14
N LEU A 488 -16.11 16.20 -30.17
CA LEU A 488 -17.06 15.23 -30.74
C LEU A 488 -18.32 15.07 -29.89
N ILE A 489 -18.28 15.46 -28.62
CA ILE A 489 -19.45 15.46 -27.72
C ILE A 489 -20.06 16.86 -27.54
N GLY A 490 -19.61 17.86 -28.31
CA GLY A 490 -20.10 19.23 -28.25
C GLY A 490 -19.54 20.04 -27.07
N SER A 491 -18.38 19.65 -26.52
CA SER A 491 -17.72 20.44 -25.49
C SER A 491 -17.13 21.71 -26.07
N GLU A 492 -17.44 22.84 -25.44
CA GLU A 492 -16.78 24.12 -25.70
C GLU A 492 -15.48 24.22 -24.88
N GLY A 493 -14.58 25.12 -25.27
CA GLY A 493 -13.37 25.50 -24.52
C GLY A 493 -13.49 26.91 -23.90
N GLY A 494 -12.49 27.31 -23.12
CA GLY A 494 -12.36 28.68 -22.62
C GLY A 494 -13.36 29.06 -21.52
N THR A 495 -13.78 30.33 -21.49
CA THR A 495 -14.59 30.90 -20.41
C THR A 495 -15.97 30.26 -20.27
N GLY A 496 -16.59 29.88 -21.39
CA GLY A 496 -17.89 29.18 -21.41
C GLY A 496 -17.79 27.82 -20.72
N ALA A 497 -16.83 27.00 -21.15
CA ALA A 497 -16.54 25.69 -20.58
C ALA A 497 -16.29 25.76 -19.07
N LYS A 498 -15.52 26.75 -18.63
CA LYS A 498 -15.24 26.99 -17.20
C LYS A 498 -16.51 27.22 -16.41
N ARG A 499 -17.37 28.15 -16.85
CA ARG A 499 -18.65 28.43 -16.17
C ARG A 499 -19.53 27.18 -16.09
N ASN A 500 -19.65 26.47 -17.21
CA ASN A 500 -20.49 25.26 -17.30
C ASN A 500 -19.98 24.17 -16.36
N TRP A 501 -18.67 23.96 -16.34
CA TRP A 501 -18.01 23.00 -15.47
C TRP A 501 -18.29 23.28 -13.99
N TRP A 502 -18.15 24.53 -13.54
CA TRP A 502 -18.42 24.89 -12.14
C TRP A 502 -19.89 24.64 -11.75
N ALA A 503 -20.83 24.92 -12.64
CA ALA A 503 -22.25 24.64 -12.40
C ALA A 503 -22.53 23.12 -12.34
N ALA A 504 -22.05 22.37 -13.33
CA ALA A 504 -22.28 20.94 -13.44
C ALA A 504 -21.56 20.13 -12.34
N ALA A 505 -20.30 20.44 -12.05
CA ALA A 505 -19.51 19.76 -11.02
C ALA A 505 -20.11 19.97 -9.61
N ARG A 506 -20.66 21.15 -9.31
CA ARG A 506 -21.40 21.40 -8.06
C ARG A 506 -22.63 20.50 -7.93
N GLU A 507 -23.35 20.26 -9.03
CA GLU A 507 -24.48 19.33 -9.03
C GLU A 507 -24.04 17.88 -8.78
N VAL A 508 -22.89 17.47 -9.31
CA VAL A 508 -22.30 16.14 -9.00
C VAL A 508 -22.01 16.03 -7.51
N VAL A 509 -21.31 17.00 -6.92
CA VAL A 509 -20.98 17.02 -5.49
C VAL A 509 -22.26 17.01 -4.63
N ARG A 510 -23.26 17.81 -5.00
CA ARG A 510 -24.56 17.88 -4.31
C ARG A 510 -25.27 16.53 -4.28
N VAL A 511 -25.36 15.85 -5.43
CA VAL A 511 -26.12 14.59 -5.55
C VAL A 511 -25.36 13.39 -4.95
N THR A 512 -24.04 13.36 -5.09
CA THR A 512 -23.20 12.29 -4.51
C THR A 512 -22.97 12.47 -3.01
N LYS A 513 -23.21 13.68 -2.46
CA LYS A 513 -22.83 14.07 -1.10
C LYS A 513 -21.35 13.82 -0.81
N GLY A 514 -20.50 13.95 -1.84
CA GLY A 514 -19.06 13.71 -1.73
C GLY A 514 -18.63 12.23 -1.75
N LYS A 515 -19.55 11.28 -1.92
CA LYS A 515 -19.23 9.85 -1.94
C LYS A 515 -19.06 9.34 -3.37
N GLY A 516 -18.06 8.49 -3.57
CA GLY A 516 -17.84 7.86 -4.88
C GLY A 516 -17.50 8.87 -5.97
N ILE A 517 -16.72 9.91 -5.64
CA ILE A 517 -16.16 10.85 -6.61
C ILE A 517 -14.70 10.48 -6.85
N ILE A 518 -14.25 10.52 -8.09
CA ILE A 518 -12.83 10.56 -8.44
C ILE A 518 -12.54 11.81 -9.25
N VAL A 519 -11.29 12.26 -9.21
CA VAL A 519 -10.85 13.45 -9.95
C VAL A 519 -9.78 13.03 -10.95
N SER A 520 -9.91 13.50 -12.18
CA SER A 520 -8.96 13.22 -13.26
C SER A 520 -8.52 14.50 -13.95
N GLY A 521 -7.42 14.41 -14.70
CA GLY A 521 -6.87 15.55 -15.42
C GLY A 521 -7.67 15.93 -16.65
N GLY A 522 -7.87 14.97 -17.58
CA GLY A 522 -8.32 15.22 -18.96
C GLY A 522 -7.65 16.44 -19.57
N VAL A 523 -6.35 16.54 -19.32
CA VAL A 523 -5.48 17.64 -19.73
C VAL A 523 -4.85 17.29 -21.06
N ASN A 524 -4.95 18.20 -22.03
CA ASN A 524 -4.36 18.05 -23.36
C ASN A 524 -3.06 18.84 -23.55
N SER A 525 -2.80 19.82 -22.66
CA SER A 525 -1.65 20.71 -22.70
C SER A 525 -0.80 20.62 -21.42
N GLU A 526 0.53 20.68 -21.55
CA GLU A 526 1.44 20.61 -20.40
C GLU A 526 1.18 21.66 -19.28
N PRO A 527 0.86 22.94 -19.57
CA PRO A 527 0.69 23.94 -18.51
C PRO A 527 -0.60 23.76 -17.70
N GLU A 528 -1.49 22.83 -18.05
CA GLU A 528 -2.72 22.52 -17.33
C GLU A 528 -2.54 21.39 -16.29
N TYR A 529 -1.39 20.71 -16.27
CA TYR A 529 -1.11 19.73 -15.21
C TYR A 529 -1.03 20.40 -13.84
N ARG A 530 -1.62 19.77 -12.83
CA ARG A 530 -1.65 20.26 -11.45
C ARG A 530 -1.23 19.16 -10.48
N ALA A 531 -0.57 19.55 -9.40
CA ALA A 531 -0.23 18.65 -8.31
C ALA A 531 -1.50 18.19 -7.58
N PRO A 532 -1.55 16.97 -7.02
CA PRO A 532 -2.75 16.42 -6.38
C PRO A 532 -3.36 17.29 -5.27
N LYS A 533 -2.52 18.00 -4.50
CA LYS A 533 -2.98 18.91 -3.44
C LYS A 533 -3.68 20.15 -3.98
N ASP A 534 -3.21 20.68 -5.10
CA ASP A 534 -3.82 21.84 -5.74
C ASP A 534 -5.17 21.47 -6.37
N ILE A 535 -5.24 20.28 -6.97
CA ILE A 535 -6.52 19.70 -7.39
C ILE A 535 -7.47 19.55 -6.21
N GLY A 536 -6.98 19.08 -5.05
CA GLY A 536 -7.74 19.02 -3.82
C GLY A 536 -8.37 20.38 -3.45
N ASN A 537 -7.62 21.47 -3.59
CA ASN A 537 -8.13 22.83 -3.36
C ASN A 537 -9.23 23.20 -4.37
N ILE A 538 -9.03 22.95 -5.67
CA ILE A 538 -10.04 23.20 -6.72
C ILE A 538 -11.35 22.47 -6.40
N ILE A 539 -11.27 21.24 -5.94
CA ILE A 539 -12.44 20.41 -5.62
C ILE A 539 -13.11 20.86 -4.32
N CYS A 540 -12.36 21.35 -3.33
CA CYS A 540 -12.94 21.95 -2.12
C CYS A 540 -13.84 23.16 -2.45
N LEU A 541 -13.48 23.95 -3.47
CA LEU A 541 -14.29 25.09 -3.92
C LEU A 541 -15.68 24.69 -4.46
N LEU A 542 -15.91 23.42 -4.79
CA LEU A 542 -17.23 22.89 -5.13
C LEU A 542 -18.15 22.72 -3.91
N GLY A 543 -17.67 23.02 -2.70
CA GLY A 543 -18.39 22.83 -1.44
C GLY A 543 -18.17 21.46 -0.80
N LEU A 544 -17.11 20.75 -1.21
CA LEU A 544 -16.73 19.46 -0.64
C LEU A 544 -15.75 19.65 0.53
N ALA A 545 -15.92 18.88 1.60
CA ALA A 545 -14.98 18.90 2.73
C ALA A 545 -13.58 18.43 2.30
N GLN A 546 -12.54 19.01 2.88
CA GLN A 546 -11.14 18.80 2.46
C GLN A 546 -10.70 17.33 2.52
N ASN A 547 -11.16 16.59 3.54
CA ASN A 547 -10.91 15.15 3.66
C ASN A 547 -11.52 14.36 2.49
N LEU A 548 -12.75 14.69 2.08
CA LEU A 548 -13.43 14.02 0.97
C LEU A 548 -12.82 14.39 -0.39
N ALA A 549 -12.39 15.65 -0.55
CA ALA A 549 -11.63 16.08 -1.73
C ALA A 549 -10.29 15.34 -1.84
N HIS A 550 -9.59 15.14 -0.71
CA HIS A 550 -8.38 14.33 -0.66
C HIS A 550 -8.65 12.85 -0.96
N ASP A 551 -9.74 12.28 -0.43
CA ASP A 551 -10.12 10.90 -0.67
C ASP A 551 -10.44 10.61 -2.14
N ALA A 552 -10.97 11.59 -2.87
CA ALA A 552 -11.28 11.46 -4.30
C ALA A 552 -10.03 11.14 -5.15
N SER A 553 -8.86 11.66 -4.76
CA SER A 553 -7.57 11.41 -5.42
C SER A 553 -6.72 10.33 -4.73
N THR A 554 -7.17 9.77 -3.61
CA THR A 554 -6.39 8.79 -2.82
C THR A 554 -7.20 7.52 -2.53
N THR A 555 -7.96 7.49 -1.43
CA THR A 555 -8.67 6.31 -0.93
C THR A 555 -9.68 5.76 -1.95
N THR A 556 -10.46 6.64 -2.58
CA THR A 556 -11.50 6.27 -3.56
C THR A 556 -10.86 5.75 -4.84
N ALA A 557 -9.86 6.45 -5.38
CA ALA A 557 -9.12 6.02 -6.57
C ALA A 557 -8.41 4.67 -6.36
N LYS A 558 -7.78 4.46 -5.19
CA LYS A 558 -7.15 3.18 -4.86
C LYS A 558 -8.18 2.05 -4.77
N SER A 559 -9.30 2.29 -4.09
CA SER A 559 -10.38 1.31 -3.95
C SER A 559 -10.99 0.94 -5.30
N LEU A 560 -11.11 1.92 -6.19
CA LEU A 560 -11.55 1.74 -7.58
C LEU A 560 -10.62 0.80 -8.35
N VAL A 561 -9.31 1.07 -8.34
CA VAL A 561 -8.32 0.25 -9.08
C VAL A 561 -8.34 -1.20 -8.60
N LEU A 562 -8.37 -1.42 -7.27
CA LEU A 562 -8.48 -2.76 -6.70
C LEU A 562 -9.79 -3.46 -7.09
N ARG A 563 -10.92 -2.73 -7.04
CA ARG A 563 -12.21 -3.31 -7.44
C ARG A 563 -12.22 -3.66 -8.92
N ALA A 564 -11.62 -2.85 -9.78
CA ALA A 564 -11.60 -3.11 -11.21
C ALA A 564 -10.88 -4.43 -11.58
N GLN A 565 -9.96 -4.92 -10.74
CA GLN A 565 -9.32 -6.23 -10.90
C GLN A 565 -10.31 -7.39 -10.78
N THR A 566 -11.42 -7.22 -10.05
CA THR A 566 -12.45 -8.27 -9.91
C THR A 566 -13.12 -8.66 -11.23
N ARG A 567 -12.99 -7.85 -12.29
CA ARG A 567 -13.42 -8.20 -13.65
C ARG A 567 -12.55 -9.26 -14.31
N LYS A 568 -11.27 -9.28 -13.94
CA LYS A 568 -10.27 -10.22 -14.48
C LYS A 568 -10.32 -11.56 -13.78
N THR A 569 -11.08 -11.67 -12.69
CA THR A 569 -11.16 -12.88 -11.86
C THR A 569 -12.59 -13.42 -11.78
N TYR A 570 -12.71 -14.71 -11.48
CA TYR A 570 -14.02 -15.35 -11.37
C TYR A 570 -14.68 -14.97 -10.04
N ARG A 571 -15.91 -14.44 -10.07
CA ARG A 571 -16.73 -14.09 -8.89
C ARG A 571 -16.01 -13.23 -7.82
N ALA A 572 -15.18 -12.28 -8.26
CA ALA A 572 -14.45 -11.35 -7.38
C ALA A 572 -13.47 -12.03 -6.40
N VAL A 573 -12.98 -13.24 -6.72
CA VAL A 573 -11.83 -13.84 -6.05
C VAL A 573 -10.58 -13.04 -6.43
N LEU A 574 -9.89 -12.41 -5.47
CA LEU A 574 -8.80 -11.47 -5.77
C LEU A 574 -7.42 -12.12 -5.98
N SER A 575 -7.33 -13.46 -5.92
CA SER A 575 -6.07 -14.20 -6.07
C SER A 575 -6.20 -15.36 -7.05
N GLU A 576 -5.12 -15.64 -7.77
CA GLU A 576 -5.00 -16.87 -8.56
C GLU A 576 -5.06 -18.09 -7.62
N PRO A 577 -5.89 -19.11 -7.91
CA PRO A 577 -5.92 -20.32 -7.11
C PRO A 577 -4.58 -21.05 -7.23
N LYS A 578 -3.80 -21.09 -6.15
CA LYS A 578 -2.55 -21.86 -6.07
C LYS A 578 -2.89 -23.32 -5.75
N VAL A 579 -2.70 -24.23 -6.70
CA VAL A 579 -2.81 -25.67 -6.46
C VAL A 579 -1.62 -26.10 -5.62
N VAL A 580 -1.87 -26.50 -4.37
CA VAL A 580 -0.86 -27.09 -3.50
C VAL A 580 -0.96 -28.60 -3.65
N ILE A 581 -0.04 -29.21 -4.40
CA ILE A 581 0.08 -30.67 -4.46
C ILE A 581 0.89 -31.10 -3.23
N PRO A 582 0.33 -31.91 -2.31
CA PRO A 582 1.08 -32.41 -1.17
C PRO A 582 2.27 -33.23 -1.64
N LYS A 583 3.48 -32.93 -1.14
CA LYS A 583 4.65 -33.79 -1.39
C LYS A 583 4.42 -35.13 -0.68
N PRO A 584 4.80 -36.27 -1.29
CA PRO A 584 4.73 -37.57 -0.62
C PRO A 584 5.57 -37.52 0.65
N VAL A 585 4.93 -37.73 1.79
CA VAL A 585 5.63 -37.92 3.06
C VAL A 585 6.29 -39.28 2.99
N LEU A 586 7.62 -39.31 2.89
CA LEU A 586 8.39 -40.52 3.20
C LEU A 586 8.25 -40.74 4.70
N ILE A 587 7.47 -41.75 5.08
CA ILE A 587 7.35 -42.20 6.46
C ILE A 587 8.69 -42.85 6.81
N MET A 588 9.52 -42.15 7.56
CA MET A 588 10.65 -42.77 8.26
C MET A 588 10.10 -43.42 9.53
N SER A 589 10.38 -44.70 9.72
CA SER A 589 10.03 -45.49 10.89
C SER A 589 10.87 -45.05 12.11
N ASP A 590 10.21 -44.73 13.22
CA ASP A 590 10.82 -44.45 14.51
C ASP A 590 11.51 -45.71 15.11
N PRO A 591 12.56 -45.55 15.94
CA PRO A 591 13.24 -46.66 16.59
C PRO A 591 12.48 -47.20 17.82
N GLU A 592 12.58 -48.51 17.96
CA GLU A 592 11.95 -49.46 18.88
C GLU A 592 12.04 -49.07 20.37
N ALA A 593 10.88 -49.01 21.05
CA ALA A 593 10.77 -48.86 22.51
C ALA A 593 10.57 -50.23 23.18
N ALA A 594 11.34 -50.47 24.25
CA ALA A 594 11.35 -51.68 25.07
C ALA A 594 10.02 -51.93 25.84
N PRO A 595 9.72 -53.18 26.25
CA PRO A 595 8.36 -53.63 26.58
C PRO A 595 7.93 -53.33 28.04
N PRO A 596 6.60 -53.27 28.31
CA PRO A 596 6.07 -53.04 29.65
C PRO A 596 5.87 -54.36 30.43
N SER A 597 6.10 -54.30 31.74
CA SER A 597 5.79 -55.34 32.72
C SER A 597 4.30 -55.41 33.06
N ALA A 598 3.80 -56.63 33.22
CA ALA A 598 2.40 -57.02 33.39
C ALA A 598 1.87 -56.92 34.84
N GLN A 599 0.53 -56.97 34.95
CA GLN A 599 -0.39 -57.26 36.08
C GLN A 599 -1.44 -56.14 36.19
N GLU A 600 -2.76 -56.34 36.20
CA GLU A 600 -3.62 -57.53 36.38
C GLU A 600 -4.99 -57.27 35.73
N LEU A 601 -5.73 -58.37 35.50
CA LEU A 601 -6.91 -58.52 34.65
C LEU A 601 -8.13 -58.92 35.49
N HIS A 602 -9.31 -58.32 35.26
CA HIS A 602 -10.65 -58.92 35.49
C HIS A 602 -11.67 -58.08 34.67
N THR A 603 -12.06 -58.43 33.43
CA THR A 603 -13.19 -59.31 32.98
C THR A 603 -14.52 -59.03 33.71
N GLU A 604 -15.63 -58.65 33.07
CA GLU A 604 -16.42 -59.47 32.12
C GLU A 604 -17.36 -58.67 31.16
N ALA A 605 -17.45 -59.22 29.94
CA ALA A 605 -18.60 -59.49 29.05
C ALA A 605 -19.69 -58.44 28.69
N SER A 606 -19.93 -58.40 27.36
CA SER A 606 -20.90 -57.64 26.54
C SER A 606 -22.36 -58.16 26.64
N PRO A 607 -23.38 -57.57 25.95
CA PRO A 607 -23.52 -57.76 24.49
C PRO A 607 -24.14 -56.59 23.67
N THR A 608 -23.66 -56.52 22.41
CA THR A 608 -24.33 -56.16 21.14
C THR A 608 -25.67 -55.41 21.12
N SER A 609 -25.78 -54.36 20.29
CA SER A 609 -26.61 -54.40 19.07
C SER A 609 -26.55 -53.10 18.24
N SER A 610 -26.78 -53.29 16.95
CA SER A 610 -26.78 -52.38 15.81
C SER A 610 -27.87 -51.31 15.77
N SER A 611 -27.58 -50.14 15.17
CA SER A 611 -28.49 -49.43 14.23
C SER A 611 -27.71 -48.28 13.57
N ALA A 612 -27.55 -48.22 12.26
CA ALA A 612 -28.55 -47.81 11.26
C ALA A 612 -29.11 -46.41 11.56
N GLY A 613 -28.77 -45.46 10.69
CA GLY A 613 -29.03 -44.04 10.92
C GLY A 613 -30.49 -43.65 10.91
N GLN A 614 -30.78 -42.48 11.47
CA GLN A 614 -31.93 -41.69 11.09
C GLN A 614 -31.76 -40.20 11.42
N LYS A 615 -32.58 -39.46 10.69
CA LYS A 615 -32.62 -38.01 10.46
C LYS A 615 -32.81 -37.18 11.73
N ARG A 616 -32.33 -35.93 11.62
CA ARG A 616 -32.64 -34.79 12.48
C ARG A 616 -34.13 -34.66 12.80
N PRO A 617 -34.50 -34.31 14.04
CA PRO A 617 -35.67 -33.50 14.32
C PRO A 617 -35.28 -32.05 14.59
N ARG A 618 -36.17 -31.17 14.14
CA ARG A 618 -36.26 -29.73 14.40
C ARG A 618 -37.02 -29.57 15.72
N GLU A 619 -36.58 -28.68 16.59
CA GLU A 619 -37.37 -28.28 17.77
C GLU A 619 -37.53 -26.76 17.80
N GLU A 620 -38.77 -26.37 18.11
CA GLU A 620 -39.29 -25.01 18.09
C GLU A 620 -38.98 -24.26 19.39
N THR A 621 -38.80 -22.94 19.20
CA THR A 621 -39.25 -21.82 20.03
C THR A 621 -39.74 -22.10 21.46
N LEU A 622 -39.04 -21.53 22.44
CA LEU A 622 -39.65 -21.03 23.67
C LEU A 622 -39.03 -19.69 24.10
N ILE A 623 -39.93 -18.80 24.50
CA ILE A 623 -39.78 -17.39 24.87
C ILE A 623 -39.64 -17.29 26.39
N VAL A 624 -38.71 -16.46 26.90
CA VAL A 624 -38.76 -15.84 28.24
C VAL A 624 -38.12 -14.44 28.11
N ALA A 625 -38.89 -13.38 27.94
CA ALA A 625 -39.43 -12.47 28.96
C ALA A 625 -38.35 -11.66 29.73
N SER A 626 -38.28 -10.36 29.43
CA SER A 626 -37.59 -9.33 30.23
C SER A 626 -38.64 -8.32 30.71
N THR A 627 -38.72 -8.14 32.03
CA THR A 627 -39.64 -7.19 32.69
C THR A 627 -39.08 -5.77 32.81
N ASP A 628 -40.02 -4.84 32.69
CA ASP A 628 -39.92 -3.38 32.67
C ASP A 628 -39.41 -2.70 33.95
N LYS A 629 -38.93 -1.45 33.78
CA LYS A 629 -39.31 -0.29 34.62
C LYS A 629 -39.43 0.99 33.76
N GLU A 630 -40.62 1.59 33.82
CA GLU A 630 -41.07 2.93 33.36
C GLU A 630 -40.33 4.08 34.12
N ILE A 631 -40.43 5.40 33.85
CA ILE A 631 -41.55 6.33 33.54
C ILE A 631 -40.97 7.70 33.04
N PRO A 632 -41.72 8.80 32.75
CA PRO A 632 -42.68 9.12 31.67
C PRO A 632 -42.26 10.31 30.74
N ASN A 633 -43.11 10.53 29.72
CA ASN A 633 -43.10 11.62 28.74
C ASN A 633 -44.15 12.70 29.10
N GLU A 634 -43.82 13.99 28.98
CA GLU A 634 -44.76 15.11 29.23
C GLU A 634 -45.30 15.75 27.92
N GLY A 635 -46.61 15.55 27.75
CA GLY A 635 -47.65 16.35 27.08
C GLY A 635 -47.35 17.58 26.22
N ALA A 636 -47.87 17.54 24.99
CA ALA A 636 -48.22 18.70 24.17
C ALA A 636 -49.51 19.41 24.66
N ARG A 637 -49.61 20.75 24.49
CA ARG A 637 -50.88 21.48 24.51
C ARG A 637 -50.95 22.61 23.47
N LYS A 638 -52.03 22.58 22.68
CA LYS A 638 -52.46 23.49 21.60
C LYS A 638 -52.70 24.94 22.06
N LYS A 639 -52.56 25.92 21.14
CA LYS A 639 -53.65 26.86 20.78
C LYS A 639 -53.35 27.72 19.53
N LYS A 640 -54.31 27.73 18.60
CA LYS A 640 -54.52 28.68 17.49
C LYS A 640 -54.73 30.11 18.02
N LYS A 641 -54.31 31.12 17.25
CA LYS A 641 -55.12 32.33 17.05
C LYS A 641 -54.90 32.94 15.65
N LYS A 642 -56.02 33.21 15.01
CA LYS A 642 -56.27 33.91 13.74
C LYS A 642 -56.51 35.39 14.06
N GLN A 643 -56.20 36.29 13.12
CA GLN A 643 -56.80 37.61 12.79
C GLN A 643 -55.67 38.49 12.21
N ALA A 644 -55.83 39.24 11.12
CA ALA A 644 -56.99 39.60 10.32
C ALA A 644 -56.61 39.63 8.83
#